data_AF-A0A2S9D6P6-F1
#
_entry.id   AF-A0A2S9D6P6-F1
#
_cell.length_a   1.000
_cell.length_b   1.000
_cell.length_c   1.000
_cell.angle_alpha   90.00
_cell.angle_beta   90.00
_cell.angle_gamma   90.00
#
_symmetry.space_group_name_H-M   'P 1'
#
loop_
_entity.id
_entity.type
_entity.pdbx_description
1 polymer ?
#
loop_
_entity_poly.entity_id
_entity_poly.type
_entity_poly.pdbx_seq_one_letter_code
_entity_poly.pdbx_strand_id
1 'polypeptide(L)'
;MTSTLSTAASRTDDADLTALGYEPTLHRKLGRYASFAAGFSFVSILTTIFQLFAFGYSFAGPAFFWTWPVVLVGQLLVALNFAELAARYPLSGAVYQWSRRMGGEVVGWFAGWFMSIAQVITAAAAAIALQVVLPQLWDGFQVVGGDPALTSPTGAANAVILGAILLVITTVINCLGVKLMSHVNSIGVTCEIVGVAAVILALFSAAQRGPEVVADVSVVTTSDLGAVGAFLVSGLMAAYVMVGFNSAGELSEETKNPRKTAPRTILSALIISGIGGGLMIIAALMAAPSLDDGRLATEGLPYVLTAVLGTFWGKVLLVDVAIAIFVCTLAIQTAGSRLVFSMARDGKLPASALLAKVHAKRGTPMWPSIAIGALAVGILAINIGNSALFTTLCSVCIVMVYLAYLMVTVPQLLSRFRGDWDRVGQTMPAELFSLGRSGLPVNILAVLYGALMVINLSWPRPEVYDPSGEHGILLFSAPIMVGAVLLLGLWIRRNIRVRENKAAIAAVAADATVSSCSRTASTSTSTEMIAMTQTLEALTPANGTATTTGAKLHARAQHGRTSETMVHVPATSAPARLTAALPQEAKDSLTWAETLSFGRYTHLELARGTRLRLTDLDGDACVHAVIIRSGAQHERLNVADTVKVPWQAYMTTGHPLLSDAGRLMATVVADSSGKHDALTGTTNLAGNTAKYGAGSAHSPSPAGRELLTLGGMKHGVSQRQLPPSLSFFKGVTVGPDGSIQFAGSAGAGAAVELLLHMDAVLVLANTAHPLDPRAEFSGSAVDIVAWRAPQDLAALVDGTLDVGLGPEGRLALHNAELDYNARTSA
;
A
#
# COMPACT_ATOMS: atom_id res chain seq x y z
N MET A 1 -15.72 24.97 22.48
CA MET A 1 -14.55 24.09 22.70
C MET A 1 -14.53 22.83 21.81
N THR A 2 -15.66 22.33 21.29
CA THR A 2 -15.71 21.13 20.41
C THR A 2 -15.19 21.34 18.98
N SER A 3 -15.28 22.55 18.43
CA SER A 3 -14.80 22.85 17.06
C SER A 3 -13.27 22.81 16.94
N THR A 4 -12.53 23.36 17.92
CA THR A 4 -11.07 23.41 17.92
C THR A 4 -10.42 22.03 18.10
N LEU A 5 -11.01 21.15 18.92
CA LEU A 5 -10.56 19.76 19.08
C LEU A 5 -10.76 18.92 17.82
N SER A 6 -11.85 19.14 17.07
CA SER A 6 -12.10 18.42 15.82
C SER A 6 -11.11 18.78 14.71
N THR A 7 -10.68 20.05 14.65
CA THR A 7 -9.72 20.54 13.65
C THR A 7 -8.29 20.09 13.96
N ALA A 8 -7.93 19.95 15.24
CA ALA A 8 -6.64 19.39 15.65
C ALA A 8 -6.55 17.89 15.32
N ALA A 9 -7.60 17.13 15.63
CA ALA A 9 -7.68 15.70 15.35
C ALA A 9 -7.65 15.39 13.83
N SER A 10 -8.29 16.21 13.00
CA SER A 10 -8.22 16.04 11.54
C SER A 10 -6.83 16.30 10.98
N ARG A 11 -6.10 17.30 11.50
CA ARG A 11 -4.71 17.58 11.09
C ARG A 11 -3.75 16.44 11.48
N THR A 12 -3.96 15.81 12.63
CA THR A 12 -3.12 14.66 13.06
C THR A 12 -3.41 13.41 12.25
N ASP A 13 -4.67 13.11 11.93
CA ASP A 13 -5.04 11.94 11.12
C ASP A 13 -4.52 12.04 9.67
N ASP A 14 -4.55 13.24 9.08
CA ASP A 14 -4.03 13.49 7.73
C ASP A 14 -2.49 13.51 7.70
N ALA A 15 -1.86 13.99 8.78
CA ALA A 15 -0.41 13.88 8.97
C ALA A 15 0.04 12.41 9.10
N ASP A 16 -0.71 11.56 9.81
CA ASP A 16 -0.45 10.13 9.92
C ASP A 16 -0.53 9.43 8.54
N LEU A 17 -1.51 9.79 7.69
CA LEU A 17 -1.59 9.28 6.32
C LEU A 17 -0.41 9.74 5.46
N THR A 18 -0.04 11.01 5.58
CA THR A 18 1.05 11.62 4.83
C THR A 18 2.39 10.98 5.21
N ALA A 19 2.62 10.74 6.50
CA ALA A 19 3.79 10.02 7.01
C ALA A 19 3.88 8.59 6.47
N LEU A 20 2.73 7.98 6.16
CA LEU A 20 2.62 6.66 5.53
C LEU A 20 2.71 6.69 4.00
N GLY A 21 2.95 7.85 3.38
CA GLY A 21 3.19 8.03 1.95
C GLY A 21 1.93 8.19 1.09
N TYR A 22 0.78 8.54 1.70
CA TYR A 22 -0.50 8.69 1.02
C TYR A 22 -1.09 10.09 1.19
N GLU A 23 -1.58 10.66 0.07
CA GLU A 23 -2.34 11.91 0.08
C GLU A 23 -3.79 11.65 0.56
N PRO A 24 -4.33 12.46 1.49
CA PRO A 24 -5.70 12.32 1.96
C PRO A 24 -6.74 12.61 0.86
N THR A 25 -7.19 11.58 0.15
CA THR A 25 -8.20 11.71 -0.93
C THR A 25 -9.63 11.42 -0.49
N LEU A 26 -9.81 10.69 0.62
CA LEU A 26 -11.12 10.30 1.15
C LEU A 26 -11.49 11.16 2.37
N HIS A 27 -12.75 11.58 2.44
CA HIS A 27 -13.21 12.48 3.49
C HIS A 27 -13.58 11.73 4.78
N ARG A 28 -13.07 12.22 5.92
CA ARG A 28 -13.27 11.70 7.29
C ARG A 28 -14.70 11.93 7.82
N LYS A 29 -15.69 11.29 7.20
CA LYS A 29 -17.13 11.49 7.51
C LYS A 29 -17.70 10.41 8.44
N LEU A 30 -17.02 9.28 8.63
CA LEU A 30 -17.54 8.16 9.42
C LEU A 30 -17.15 8.29 10.90
N GLY A 31 -18.16 8.30 11.77
CA GLY A 31 -17.97 8.21 13.21
C GLY A 31 -17.72 6.77 13.69
N ARG A 32 -17.51 6.61 15.00
CA ARG A 32 -17.25 5.31 15.64
C ARG A 32 -18.36 4.30 15.37
N TYR A 33 -19.63 4.71 15.47
CA TYR A 33 -20.77 3.82 15.22
C TYR A 33 -20.81 3.37 13.75
N ALA A 34 -20.58 4.26 12.79
CA ALA A 34 -20.57 3.88 11.37
C ALA A 34 -19.41 2.92 11.02
N SER A 35 -18.24 3.08 11.66
CA SER A 35 -17.12 2.14 11.52
C SER A 35 -17.42 0.77 12.14
N PHE A 36 -18.04 0.75 13.33
CA PHE A 36 -18.56 -0.48 13.94
C PHE A 36 -19.60 -1.14 13.04
N ALA A 37 -20.55 -0.36 12.53
CA ALA A 37 -21.62 -0.83 11.68
C ALA A 37 -21.11 -1.50 10.41
N ALA A 38 -20.04 -0.97 9.80
CA ALA A 38 -19.41 -1.61 8.64
C ALA A 38 -18.83 -3.00 8.96
N GLY A 39 -18.19 -3.15 10.13
CA GLY A 39 -17.70 -4.44 10.65
C GLY A 39 -18.83 -5.42 10.95
N PHE A 40 -19.80 -4.97 11.72
CA PHE A 40 -20.90 -5.79 12.23
C PHE A 40 -21.80 -6.30 11.09
N SER A 41 -22.23 -5.43 10.16
CA SER A 41 -23.06 -5.86 9.02
C SER A 41 -22.31 -6.70 8.01
N PHE A 42 -20.98 -6.66 7.94
CA PHE A 42 -20.28 -7.62 7.09
C PHE A 42 -20.46 -9.04 7.65
N VAL A 43 -20.20 -9.22 8.95
CA VAL A 43 -20.34 -10.52 9.63
C VAL A 43 -21.79 -11.01 9.60
N SER A 44 -22.74 -10.08 9.70
CA SER A 44 -24.20 -10.25 9.71
C SER A 44 -24.73 -11.65 10.05
N ILE A 45 -25.04 -11.85 11.32
CA ILE A 45 -25.55 -13.13 11.82
C ILE A 45 -26.97 -13.45 11.34
N LEU A 46 -27.83 -12.46 11.14
CA LEU A 46 -29.17 -12.70 10.58
C LEU A 46 -29.09 -13.16 9.12
N THR A 47 -28.13 -12.68 8.35
CA THR A 47 -27.93 -13.13 6.97
C THR A 47 -27.38 -14.55 6.93
N THR A 48 -26.22 -14.75 7.58
CA THR A 48 -25.40 -15.94 7.35
C THR A 48 -25.87 -17.17 8.10
N ILE A 49 -26.44 -17.01 9.32
CA ILE A 49 -27.02 -18.16 10.05
C ILE A 49 -28.26 -18.65 9.31
N PHE A 50 -29.16 -17.77 8.88
CA PHE A 50 -30.34 -18.19 8.11
C PHE A 50 -29.96 -18.90 6.82
N GLN A 51 -28.88 -18.45 6.18
CA GLN A 51 -28.38 -19.04 4.95
C GLN A 51 -27.73 -20.43 5.14
N LEU A 52 -26.98 -20.65 6.22
CA LEU A 52 -26.12 -21.83 6.37
C LEU A 52 -26.44 -22.73 7.57
N PHE A 53 -27.45 -22.41 8.40
CA PHE A 53 -27.84 -23.22 9.54
C PHE A 53 -28.17 -24.66 9.14
N ALA A 54 -28.98 -24.83 8.09
CA ALA A 54 -29.38 -26.15 7.59
C ALA A 54 -28.16 -27.00 7.19
N PHE A 55 -27.17 -26.37 6.55
CA PHE A 55 -25.91 -27.01 6.20
C PHE A 55 -25.11 -27.42 7.44
N GLY A 56 -24.94 -26.55 8.44
CA GLY A 56 -24.22 -26.91 9.66
C GLY A 56 -24.89 -28.05 10.44
N TYR A 57 -26.22 -27.98 10.57
CA TYR A 57 -27.04 -28.95 11.29
C TYR A 57 -27.06 -30.32 10.59
N SER A 58 -27.08 -30.38 9.26
CA SER A 58 -27.19 -31.65 8.52
C SER A 58 -26.03 -32.61 8.75
N PHE A 59 -24.84 -32.12 9.07
CA PHE A 59 -23.65 -32.95 9.29
C PHE A 59 -23.43 -33.36 10.74
N ALA A 60 -23.73 -32.48 11.70
CA ALA A 60 -23.39 -32.69 13.11
C ALA A 60 -24.60 -32.63 14.06
N GLY A 61 -25.82 -32.54 13.54
CA GLY A 61 -27.03 -32.42 14.34
C GLY A 61 -26.92 -31.25 15.33
N PRO A 62 -27.48 -31.34 16.54
CA PRO A 62 -27.36 -30.30 17.56
C PRO A 62 -25.91 -30.01 18.01
N ALA A 63 -25.01 -31.00 17.99
CA ALA A 63 -23.61 -30.84 18.37
C ALA A 63 -22.82 -29.88 17.47
N PHE A 64 -23.34 -29.53 16.28
CA PHE A 64 -22.72 -28.52 15.41
C PHE A 64 -22.54 -27.17 16.09
N PHE A 65 -23.33 -26.86 17.13
CA PHE A 65 -23.19 -25.68 17.96
C PHE A 65 -21.75 -25.50 18.47
N TRP A 66 -21.05 -26.59 18.84
CA TRP A 66 -19.69 -26.51 19.38
C TRP A 66 -18.64 -26.07 18.37
N THR A 67 -18.93 -26.13 17.06
CA THR A 67 -18.05 -25.55 16.03
C THR A 67 -17.98 -24.03 16.16
N TRP A 68 -19.07 -23.40 16.63
CA TRP A 68 -19.20 -21.97 16.77
C TRP A 68 -18.21 -21.34 17.77
N PRO A 69 -18.16 -21.73 19.06
CA PRO A 69 -17.19 -21.17 20.00
C PRO A 69 -15.74 -21.48 19.60
N VAL A 70 -15.47 -22.64 18.98
CA VAL A 70 -14.13 -22.99 18.49
C VAL A 70 -13.66 -22.02 17.41
N VAL A 71 -14.51 -21.76 16.41
CA VAL A 71 -14.20 -20.78 15.34
C VAL A 71 -14.13 -19.36 15.93
N LEU A 72 -15.00 -19.00 16.89
CA LEU A 72 -14.96 -17.68 17.52
C LEU A 72 -13.63 -17.41 18.22
N VAL A 73 -13.13 -18.36 19.01
CA VAL A 73 -11.84 -18.25 19.67
C VAL A 73 -10.72 -18.12 18.64
N GLY A 74 -10.73 -18.95 17.60
CA GLY A 74 -9.76 -18.88 16.51
C GLY A 74 -9.76 -17.53 15.79
N GLN A 75 -10.94 -17.03 15.43
CA GLN A 75 -11.08 -15.73 14.77
C GLN A 75 -10.75 -14.56 15.68
N LEU A 76 -10.99 -14.66 17.00
CA LEU A 76 -10.57 -13.63 17.96
C LEU A 76 -9.05 -13.49 18.00
N LEU A 77 -8.30 -14.60 17.89
CA LEU A 77 -6.82 -14.54 17.80
C LEU A 77 -6.37 -13.80 16.54
N VAL A 78 -7.03 -14.02 15.39
CA VAL A 78 -6.76 -13.28 14.15
C VAL A 78 -7.15 -11.81 14.31
N ALA A 79 -8.33 -11.52 14.85
CA ALA A 79 -8.85 -10.18 15.06
C ALA A 79 -7.99 -9.35 16.01
N LEU A 80 -7.41 -9.95 17.04
CA LEU A 80 -6.44 -9.29 17.93
C LEU A 80 -5.19 -8.81 17.18
N ASN A 81 -4.65 -9.65 16.28
CA ASN A 81 -3.51 -9.26 15.44
C ASN A 81 -3.88 -8.14 14.46
N PHE A 82 -5.07 -8.22 13.87
CA PHE A 82 -5.57 -7.20 12.94
C PHE A 82 -5.89 -5.89 13.65
N ALA A 83 -6.40 -5.93 14.88
CA ALA A 83 -6.65 -4.76 15.71
C ALA A 83 -5.34 -4.02 16.04
N GLU A 84 -4.26 -4.75 16.35
CA GLU A 84 -2.93 -4.13 16.54
C GLU A 84 -2.41 -3.51 15.24
N LEU A 85 -2.58 -4.18 14.10
CA LEU A 85 -2.18 -3.62 12.80
C LEU A 85 -3.02 -2.41 12.38
N ALA A 86 -4.33 -2.41 12.66
CA ALA A 86 -5.22 -1.27 12.39
C ALA A 86 -4.85 -0.04 13.23
N ALA A 87 -4.34 -0.26 14.46
CA ALA A 87 -3.81 0.81 15.30
C ALA A 87 -2.50 1.39 14.76
N ARG A 88 -1.62 0.54 14.18
CA ARG A 88 -0.32 0.94 13.59
C ARG A 88 -0.49 1.61 12.23
N TYR A 89 -1.35 1.05 11.40
CA TYR A 89 -1.47 1.39 9.98
C TYR A 89 -2.95 1.65 9.62
N PRO A 90 -3.47 2.86 9.90
CA PRO A 90 -4.87 3.24 9.67
C PRO A 90 -5.16 3.55 8.18
N LEU A 91 -4.85 2.61 7.28
CA LEU A 91 -5.04 2.77 5.84
C LEU A 91 -6.25 2.02 5.29
N SER A 92 -6.84 2.58 4.23
CA SER A 92 -7.88 1.90 3.46
C SER A 92 -7.29 0.72 2.67
N GLY A 93 -8.09 -0.35 2.54
CA GLY A 93 -7.67 -1.62 1.95
C GLY A 93 -6.97 -2.59 2.91
N ALA A 94 -6.84 -2.23 4.20
CA ALA A 94 -6.51 -3.11 5.33
C ALA A 94 -5.57 -4.27 4.98
N VAL A 95 -6.11 -5.46 4.72
CA VAL A 95 -5.38 -6.70 4.41
C VAL A 95 -4.28 -6.49 3.36
N TYR A 96 -4.57 -5.80 2.26
CA TYR A 96 -3.56 -5.49 1.22
C TYR A 96 -2.44 -4.60 1.75
N GLN A 97 -2.77 -3.53 2.46
CA GLN A 97 -1.78 -2.56 2.97
C GLN A 97 -0.95 -3.13 4.12
N TRP A 98 -1.56 -3.92 5.01
CA TRP A 98 -0.88 -4.56 6.12
C TRP A 98 0.08 -5.64 5.63
N SER A 99 -0.38 -6.55 4.76
CA SER A 99 0.48 -7.60 4.18
C SER A 99 1.60 -7.02 3.32
N ARG A 100 1.35 -5.95 2.53
CA ARG A 100 2.39 -5.28 1.73
C ARG A 100 3.52 -4.72 2.60
N ARG A 101 3.20 -4.14 3.75
CA ARG A 101 4.19 -3.57 4.67
C ARG A 101 4.94 -4.62 5.47
N MET A 102 4.24 -5.67 5.89
CA MET A 102 4.83 -6.71 6.73
C MET A 102 5.59 -7.76 5.91
N GLY A 103 5.09 -8.11 4.73
CA GLY A 103 5.59 -9.20 3.88
C GLY A 103 6.14 -8.75 2.52
N GLY A 104 6.15 -7.45 2.23
CA GLY A 104 6.63 -6.88 0.97
C GLY A 104 5.61 -6.90 -0.18
N GLU A 105 6.02 -6.36 -1.33
CA GLU A 105 5.16 -6.16 -2.51
C GLU A 105 4.52 -7.43 -3.08
N VAL A 106 5.18 -8.59 -2.95
CA VAL A 106 4.67 -9.87 -3.47
C VAL A 106 3.52 -10.35 -2.60
N VAL A 107 3.77 -10.49 -1.30
CA VAL A 107 2.78 -10.96 -0.33
C VAL A 107 1.58 -10.00 -0.28
N GLY A 108 1.86 -8.69 -0.26
CA GLY A 108 0.84 -7.65 -0.35
C GLY A 108 -0.12 -7.84 -1.51
N TRP A 109 0.43 -7.97 -2.72
CA TRP A 109 -0.36 -8.11 -3.93
C TRP A 109 -1.24 -9.36 -3.92
N PHE A 110 -0.71 -10.51 -3.52
CA PHE A 110 -1.49 -11.75 -3.46
C PHE A 110 -2.55 -11.71 -2.37
N ALA A 111 -2.27 -11.12 -1.21
CA ALA A 111 -3.27 -10.94 -0.16
C ALA A 111 -4.44 -10.07 -0.64
N GLY A 112 -4.11 -8.97 -1.33
CA GLY A 112 -5.11 -8.10 -1.96
C GLY A 112 -5.89 -8.79 -3.09
N TRP A 113 -5.21 -9.59 -3.91
CA TRP A 113 -5.82 -10.35 -5.01
C TRP A 113 -6.80 -11.41 -4.51
N PHE A 114 -6.38 -12.23 -3.54
CA PHE A 114 -7.24 -13.21 -2.90
C PHE A 114 -8.43 -12.56 -2.21
N MET A 115 -8.23 -11.49 -1.43
CA MET A 115 -9.35 -10.79 -0.83
C MET A 115 -10.26 -10.14 -1.86
N SER A 116 -9.74 -9.58 -2.95
CA SER A 116 -10.59 -8.94 -3.97
C SER A 116 -11.54 -9.94 -4.61
N ILE A 117 -11.04 -11.13 -4.96
CA ILE A 117 -11.88 -12.22 -5.50
C ILE A 117 -12.83 -12.74 -4.43
N ALA A 118 -12.34 -12.95 -3.21
CA ALA A 118 -13.18 -13.40 -2.10
C ALA A 118 -14.35 -12.44 -1.87
N GLN A 119 -14.09 -11.13 -1.80
CA GLN A 119 -15.12 -10.09 -1.61
C GLN A 119 -16.20 -10.11 -2.71
N VAL A 120 -15.81 -10.33 -3.97
CA VAL A 120 -16.77 -10.49 -5.08
C VAL A 120 -17.66 -11.70 -4.87
N ILE A 121 -17.07 -12.84 -4.48
CA ILE A 121 -17.83 -14.07 -4.24
C ILE A 121 -18.70 -13.93 -2.98
N THR A 122 -18.20 -13.33 -1.90
CA THR A 122 -18.98 -13.08 -0.67
C THR A 122 -20.18 -12.16 -0.96
N ALA A 123 -20.02 -11.13 -1.78
CA ALA A 123 -21.13 -10.25 -2.14
C ALA A 123 -22.21 -11.00 -2.92
N ALA A 124 -21.81 -11.83 -3.89
CA ALA A 124 -22.72 -12.70 -4.62
C ALA A 124 -23.43 -13.70 -3.68
N ALA A 125 -22.67 -14.31 -2.78
CA ALA A 125 -23.18 -15.31 -1.85
C ALA A 125 -24.17 -14.75 -0.83
N ALA A 126 -23.88 -13.56 -0.28
CA ALA A 126 -24.82 -12.85 0.59
C ALA A 126 -26.11 -12.46 -0.15
N ALA A 127 -26.01 -12.05 -1.41
CA ALA A 127 -27.18 -11.64 -2.18
C ALA A 127 -28.15 -12.81 -2.47
N ILE A 128 -27.63 -14.03 -2.62
CA ILE A 128 -28.44 -15.26 -2.78
C ILE A 128 -29.27 -15.57 -1.53
N ALA A 129 -28.86 -15.12 -0.34
CA ALA A 129 -29.60 -15.37 0.89
C ALA A 129 -31.05 -14.82 0.85
N LEU A 130 -31.35 -13.84 -0.02
CA LEU A 130 -32.72 -13.39 -0.26
C LEU A 130 -33.66 -14.52 -0.71
N GLN A 131 -33.14 -15.53 -1.43
CA GLN A 131 -33.93 -16.70 -1.84
C GLN A 131 -34.41 -17.53 -0.65
N VAL A 132 -33.66 -17.55 0.46
CA VAL A 132 -34.03 -18.30 1.67
C VAL A 132 -35.24 -17.66 2.37
N VAL A 133 -35.41 -16.34 2.21
CA VAL A 133 -36.29 -15.53 3.07
C VAL A 133 -37.48 -14.94 2.31
N LEU A 134 -37.26 -14.37 1.12
CA LEU A 134 -38.33 -13.66 0.40
C LEU A 134 -39.49 -14.57 -0.06
N PRO A 135 -39.25 -15.77 -0.62
CA PRO A 135 -40.36 -16.67 -0.97
C PRO A 135 -41.23 -17.06 0.23
N GLN A 136 -40.65 -17.15 1.44
CA GLN A 136 -41.40 -17.44 2.67
C GLN A 136 -42.32 -16.28 3.11
N LEU A 137 -41.98 -15.04 2.73
CA LEU A 137 -42.83 -13.87 2.98
C LEU A 137 -44.04 -13.88 2.04
N TRP A 138 -43.79 -14.10 0.75
CA TRP A 138 -44.80 -14.11 -0.30
C TRP A 138 -44.32 -14.90 -1.52
N ASP A 139 -45.14 -15.85 -1.98
CA ASP A 139 -44.86 -16.71 -3.13
C ASP A 139 -44.56 -15.92 -4.42
N GLY A 140 -45.03 -14.67 -4.54
CA GLY A 140 -44.74 -13.81 -5.69
C GLY A 140 -43.27 -13.41 -5.84
N PHE A 141 -42.43 -13.62 -4.82
CA PHE A 141 -40.97 -13.49 -4.94
C PHE A 141 -40.32 -14.70 -5.64
N GLN A 142 -41.05 -15.80 -5.83
CA GLN A 142 -40.64 -16.92 -6.67
C GLN A 142 -41.09 -16.65 -8.12
N VAL A 143 -40.24 -15.94 -8.87
CA VAL A 143 -40.51 -15.51 -10.25
C VAL A 143 -40.31 -16.67 -11.25
N VAL A 144 -39.43 -17.63 -10.91
CA VAL A 144 -39.08 -18.76 -11.78
C VAL A 144 -39.41 -20.10 -11.11
N GLY A 145 -40.23 -20.92 -11.75
CA GLY A 145 -40.59 -22.25 -11.26
C GLY A 145 -41.48 -22.21 -10.00
N GLY A 146 -41.47 -23.30 -9.23
CA GLY A 146 -42.34 -23.47 -8.06
C GLY A 146 -41.66 -23.95 -6.78
N ASP A 147 -40.48 -24.58 -6.86
CA ASP A 147 -39.72 -24.97 -5.67
C ASP A 147 -38.74 -23.85 -5.28
N PRO A 148 -38.91 -23.22 -4.10
CA PRO A 148 -38.05 -22.14 -3.64
C PRO A 148 -36.73 -22.61 -3.03
N ALA A 149 -36.54 -23.91 -2.78
CA ALA A 149 -35.32 -24.42 -2.15
C ALA A 149 -34.08 -24.11 -2.99
N LEU A 150 -33.00 -23.59 -2.38
CA LEU A 150 -31.76 -23.26 -3.11
C LEU A 150 -31.10 -24.49 -3.76
N THR A 151 -31.35 -25.68 -3.20
CA THR A 151 -30.88 -26.95 -3.74
C THR A 151 -31.64 -27.36 -5.00
N SER A 152 -32.82 -26.80 -5.26
CA SER A 152 -33.59 -27.04 -6.48
C SER A 152 -33.07 -26.17 -7.64
N PRO A 153 -33.16 -26.65 -8.89
CA PRO A 153 -32.79 -25.85 -10.06
C PRO A 153 -33.60 -24.56 -10.20
N THR A 154 -34.89 -24.57 -9.84
CA THR A 154 -35.78 -23.40 -9.93
C THR A 154 -35.49 -22.37 -8.85
N GLY A 155 -35.25 -22.81 -7.62
CA GLY A 155 -34.84 -21.93 -6.52
C GLY A 155 -33.47 -21.31 -6.77
N ALA A 156 -32.49 -22.08 -7.26
CA ALA A 156 -31.19 -21.57 -7.66
C ALA A 156 -31.30 -20.51 -8.77
N ALA A 157 -32.12 -20.76 -9.80
CA ALA A 157 -32.35 -19.78 -10.87
C ALA A 157 -33.04 -18.50 -10.36
N ASN A 158 -34.03 -18.62 -9.47
CA ASN A 158 -34.68 -17.47 -8.86
C ASN A 158 -33.73 -16.67 -7.96
N ALA A 159 -32.84 -17.35 -7.23
CA ALA A 159 -31.81 -16.72 -6.41
C ALA A 159 -30.88 -15.82 -7.21
N VAL A 160 -30.53 -16.21 -8.44
CA VAL A 160 -29.72 -15.38 -9.35
C VAL A 160 -30.44 -14.08 -9.70
N ILE A 161 -31.76 -14.12 -9.94
CA ILE A 161 -32.55 -12.92 -10.26
C ILE A 161 -32.63 -11.99 -9.06
N LEU A 162 -33.06 -12.50 -7.91
CA LEU A 162 -33.19 -11.71 -6.68
C LEU A 162 -31.84 -11.13 -6.25
N GLY A 163 -30.79 -11.96 -6.30
CA GLY A 163 -29.43 -11.56 -5.96
C GLY A 163 -28.86 -10.51 -6.92
N ALA A 164 -29.10 -10.64 -8.23
CA ALA A 164 -28.66 -9.65 -9.21
C ALA A 164 -29.35 -8.30 -9.02
N ILE A 165 -30.66 -8.29 -8.77
CA ILE A 165 -31.41 -7.07 -8.45
C ILE A 165 -30.83 -6.40 -7.21
N LEU A 166 -30.60 -7.17 -6.14
CA LEU A 166 -30.01 -6.65 -4.91
C LEU A 166 -28.63 -6.05 -5.15
N LEU A 167 -27.74 -6.77 -5.84
CA LEU A 167 -26.39 -6.29 -6.16
C LEU A 167 -26.40 -5.00 -6.99
N VAL A 168 -27.32 -4.86 -7.95
CA VAL A 168 -27.47 -3.62 -8.71
C VAL A 168 -27.88 -2.48 -7.79
N ILE A 169 -28.86 -2.68 -6.92
CA ILE A 169 -29.32 -1.65 -5.98
C ILE A 169 -28.19 -1.23 -5.02
N THR A 170 -27.50 -2.19 -4.41
CA THR A 170 -26.39 -1.89 -3.48
C THR A 170 -25.22 -1.22 -4.20
N THR A 171 -24.94 -1.58 -5.45
CA THR A 171 -23.92 -0.92 -6.28
C THR A 171 -24.28 0.53 -6.55
N VAL A 172 -25.55 0.80 -6.90
CA VAL A 172 -26.05 2.16 -7.10
C VAL A 172 -25.90 2.99 -5.82
N ILE A 173 -26.30 2.45 -4.66
CA ILE A 173 -26.17 3.15 -3.37
C ILE A 173 -24.70 3.46 -3.06
N ASN A 174 -23.80 2.50 -3.28
CA ASN A 174 -22.35 2.70 -3.14
C ASN A 174 -21.80 3.81 -4.06
N CYS A 175 -22.44 4.07 -5.20
CA CYS A 175 -22.05 5.12 -6.14
C CYS A 175 -22.64 6.49 -5.83
N LEU A 176 -23.79 6.58 -5.13
CA LEU A 176 -24.52 7.83 -4.89
C LEU A 176 -23.85 8.75 -3.85
N GLY A 177 -23.10 8.20 -2.89
CA GLY A 177 -22.22 8.98 -2.00
C GLY A 177 -22.05 8.42 -0.59
N VAL A 178 -20.93 8.75 0.08
CA VAL A 178 -20.55 8.22 1.40
C VAL A 178 -21.59 8.50 2.50
N LYS A 179 -22.26 9.67 2.47
CA LYS A 179 -23.25 10.03 3.50
C LYS A 179 -24.50 9.16 3.44
N LEU A 180 -25.03 8.91 2.24
CA LEU A 180 -26.22 8.07 2.06
C LEU A 180 -25.88 6.64 2.46
N MET A 181 -24.78 6.10 1.92
CA MET A 181 -24.30 4.76 2.27
C MET A 181 -24.12 4.59 3.78
N SER A 182 -23.48 5.56 4.46
CA SER A 182 -23.28 5.50 5.91
C SER A 182 -24.59 5.53 6.70
N HIS A 183 -25.60 6.29 6.27
CA HIS A 183 -26.91 6.32 6.94
C HIS A 183 -27.64 4.99 6.76
N VAL A 184 -27.69 4.50 5.52
CA VAL A 184 -28.31 3.20 5.22
C VAL A 184 -27.66 2.09 6.04
N ASN A 185 -26.33 2.06 6.10
CA ASN A 185 -25.60 1.06 6.90
C ASN A 185 -25.86 1.21 8.41
N SER A 186 -25.91 2.45 8.92
CA SER A 186 -26.14 2.69 10.36
C SER A 186 -27.57 2.32 10.79
N ILE A 187 -28.57 2.67 9.98
CA ILE A 187 -29.96 2.28 10.20
C ILE A 187 -30.08 0.76 10.10
N GLY A 188 -29.48 0.18 9.06
CA GLY A 188 -29.44 -1.26 8.83
C GLY A 188 -28.91 -2.05 10.02
N VAL A 189 -27.76 -1.65 10.57
CA VAL A 189 -27.19 -2.27 11.78
C VAL A 189 -28.08 -2.09 13.00
N THR A 190 -28.76 -0.96 13.12
CA THR A 190 -29.70 -0.74 14.22
C THR A 190 -30.87 -1.73 14.12
N CYS A 191 -31.46 -1.87 12.93
CA CYS A 191 -32.50 -2.86 12.65
C CYS A 191 -31.97 -4.27 12.95
N GLU A 192 -30.79 -4.61 12.44
CA GLU A 192 -30.18 -5.93 12.63
C GLU A 192 -29.95 -6.26 14.11
N ILE A 193 -29.41 -5.34 14.93
CA ILE A 193 -29.22 -5.58 16.37
C ILE A 193 -30.57 -5.80 17.07
N VAL A 194 -31.59 -5.00 16.73
CA VAL A 194 -32.93 -5.14 17.29
C VAL A 194 -33.56 -6.47 16.85
N GLY A 195 -33.41 -6.84 15.59
CA GLY A 195 -33.89 -8.09 15.02
C GLY A 195 -33.24 -9.31 15.65
N VAL A 196 -31.92 -9.30 15.81
CA VAL A 196 -31.17 -10.34 16.52
C VAL A 196 -31.72 -10.50 17.93
N ALA A 197 -31.86 -9.40 18.68
CA ALA A 197 -32.39 -9.44 20.04
C ALA A 197 -33.83 -9.98 20.06
N ALA A 198 -34.67 -9.54 19.13
CA ALA A 198 -36.06 -9.99 19.01
C ALA A 198 -36.15 -11.49 18.69
N VAL A 199 -35.37 -11.98 17.71
CA VAL A 199 -35.28 -13.40 17.34
C VAL A 199 -34.83 -14.23 18.53
N ILE A 200 -33.74 -13.84 19.20
CA ILE A 200 -33.21 -14.57 20.36
C ILE A 200 -34.25 -14.65 21.48
N LEU A 201 -34.86 -13.52 21.85
CA LEU A 201 -35.86 -13.47 22.92
C LEU A 201 -37.11 -14.31 22.58
N ALA A 202 -37.57 -14.23 21.32
CA ALA A 202 -38.74 -14.97 20.84
C ALA A 202 -38.49 -16.49 20.78
N LEU A 203 -37.29 -16.91 20.40
CA LEU A 203 -36.93 -18.33 20.40
C LEU A 203 -36.75 -18.86 21.83
N PHE A 204 -36.08 -18.12 22.71
CA PHE A 204 -35.97 -18.54 24.12
C PHE A 204 -37.32 -18.62 24.83
N SER A 205 -38.24 -17.69 24.57
CA SER A 205 -39.58 -17.72 25.19
C SER A 205 -40.42 -18.91 24.74
N ALA A 206 -40.08 -19.51 23.60
CA ALA A 206 -40.73 -20.68 23.05
C ALA A 206 -39.85 -21.94 23.09
N ALA A 207 -38.82 -21.94 23.93
CA ALA A 207 -37.98 -23.11 24.16
C ALA A 207 -38.82 -24.28 24.67
N GLN A 208 -38.73 -25.43 23.99
CA GLN A 208 -39.39 -26.67 24.39
C GLN A 208 -38.43 -27.62 25.10
N ARG A 209 -37.13 -27.35 25.01
CA ARG A 209 -36.03 -28.19 25.49
C ARG A 209 -34.97 -27.33 26.19
N GLY A 210 -34.18 -27.93 27.08
CA GLY A 210 -33.10 -27.23 27.78
C GLY A 210 -31.82 -27.07 26.92
N PRO A 211 -30.84 -26.27 27.40
CA PRO A 211 -29.59 -26.02 26.69
C PRO A 211 -28.72 -27.28 26.51
N GLU A 212 -28.97 -28.34 27.26
CA GLU A 212 -28.31 -29.65 27.12
C GLU A 212 -28.48 -30.28 25.73
N VAL A 213 -29.42 -29.79 24.90
CA VAL A 213 -29.58 -30.23 23.50
C VAL A 213 -28.27 -30.18 22.72
N VAL A 214 -27.40 -29.19 22.96
CA VAL A 214 -26.14 -29.05 22.22
C VAL A 214 -25.11 -30.14 22.55
N ALA A 215 -25.37 -30.96 23.58
CA ALA A 215 -24.57 -32.13 23.92
C ALA A 215 -25.03 -33.40 23.18
N ASP A 216 -26.11 -33.34 22.40
CA ASP A 216 -26.56 -34.46 21.59
C ASP A 216 -25.61 -34.69 20.41
N VAL A 217 -24.90 -35.82 20.48
CA VAL A 217 -23.92 -36.28 19.49
C VAL A 217 -24.42 -37.43 18.64
N SER A 218 -25.71 -37.79 18.71
CA SER A 218 -26.30 -38.93 17.99
C SER A 218 -25.93 -38.93 16.50
N VAL A 219 -26.21 -37.82 15.80
CA VAL A 219 -25.88 -37.62 14.38
C VAL A 219 -24.37 -37.73 14.11
N VAL A 220 -23.54 -37.21 15.01
CA VAL A 220 -22.08 -37.23 14.89
C VAL A 220 -21.53 -38.65 15.05
N THR A 221 -22.09 -39.44 15.98
CA THR A 221 -21.64 -40.81 16.27
C THR A 221 -22.03 -41.81 15.19
N THR A 222 -23.11 -41.55 14.46
CA THR A 222 -23.58 -42.39 13.35
C THR A 222 -23.14 -41.89 11.98
N SER A 223 -22.31 -40.84 11.92
CA SER A 223 -21.85 -40.27 10.65
C SER A 223 -20.83 -41.18 9.96
N ASP A 224 -21.03 -41.41 8.66
CA ASP A 224 -20.07 -42.12 7.80
C ASP A 224 -18.71 -41.41 7.68
N LEU A 225 -18.67 -40.10 8.01
CA LEU A 225 -17.45 -39.30 8.07
C LEU A 225 -16.65 -39.49 9.37
N GLY A 226 -17.22 -40.22 10.34
CA GLY A 226 -16.76 -40.27 11.72
C GLY A 226 -16.97 -38.95 12.47
N ALA A 227 -16.87 -39.01 13.80
CA ALA A 227 -17.22 -37.89 14.66
C ALA A 227 -16.43 -36.59 14.37
N VAL A 228 -15.12 -36.73 14.12
CA VAL A 228 -14.25 -35.59 13.79
C VAL A 228 -14.57 -35.03 12.40
N GLY A 229 -14.87 -35.89 11.42
CA GLY A 229 -15.21 -35.46 10.06
C GLY A 229 -16.49 -34.63 10.03
N ALA A 230 -17.57 -35.13 10.63
CA ALA A 230 -18.84 -34.42 10.78
C ALA A 230 -18.67 -33.04 11.46
N PHE A 231 -17.86 -32.98 12.51
CA PHE A 231 -17.56 -31.72 13.21
C PHE A 231 -16.77 -30.73 12.34
N LEU A 232 -15.77 -31.21 11.61
CA LEU A 232 -14.94 -30.38 10.74
C LEU A 232 -15.72 -29.82 9.54
N VAL A 233 -16.67 -30.59 8.98
CA VAL A 233 -17.54 -30.16 7.88
C VAL A 233 -18.58 -29.14 8.34
N SER A 234 -19.28 -29.42 9.44
CA SER A 234 -20.26 -28.48 10.00
C SER A 234 -19.64 -27.14 10.41
N GLY A 235 -18.35 -27.14 10.79
CA GLY A 235 -17.58 -25.93 11.07
C GLY A 235 -17.42 -24.96 9.90
N LEU A 236 -17.71 -25.37 8.66
CA LEU A 236 -17.73 -24.48 7.49
C LEU A 236 -18.73 -23.34 7.68
N MET A 237 -19.89 -23.61 8.29
CA MET A 237 -20.90 -22.59 8.58
C MET A 237 -20.32 -21.51 9.51
N ALA A 238 -19.79 -21.91 10.66
CA ALA A 238 -19.21 -20.97 11.62
C ALA A 238 -18.03 -20.19 11.00
N ALA A 239 -17.19 -20.88 10.22
CA ALA A 239 -16.07 -20.27 9.51
C ALA A 239 -16.53 -19.23 8.49
N TYR A 240 -17.64 -19.46 7.80
CA TYR A 240 -18.25 -18.50 6.86
C TYR A 240 -18.83 -17.29 7.59
N VAL A 241 -19.55 -17.51 8.69
CA VAL A 241 -20.24 -16.43 9.40
C VAL A 241 -19.22 -15.46 10.02
N MET A 242 -18.14 -15.97 10.60
CA MET A 242 -17.22 -15.16 11.42
C MET A 242 -16.09 -14.45 10.65
N VAL A 243 -16.14 -14.39 9.32
CA VAL A 243 -15.21 -13.56 8.53
C VAL A 243 -15.71 -12.13 8.37
N GLY A 244 -14.81 -11.22 8.00
CA GLY A 244 -15.19 -9.87 7.59
C GLY A 244 -15.27 -8.82 8.70
N PHE A 245 -15.00 -9.21 9.95
CA PHE A 245 -14.78 -8.27 11.07
C PHE A 245 -13.73 -7.18 10.75
N ASN A 246 -12.82 -7.45 9.81
CA ASN A 246 -11.76 -6.54 9.38
C ASN A 246 -12.24 -5.42 8.44
N SER A 247 -13.50 -5.45 7.97
CA SER A 247 -14.03 -4.45 7.04
C SER A 247 -14.00 -3.03 7.61
N ALA A 248 -14.11 -2.88 8.93
CA ALA A 248 -13.92 -1.60 9.62
C ALA A 248 -12.53 -0.98 9.33
N GLY A 249 -11.51 -1.82 9.14
CA GLY A 249 -10.17 -1.42 8.71
C GLY A 249 -10.12 -0.93 7.26
N GLU A 250 -10.96 -1.49 6.38
CA GLU A 250 -11.00 -1.10 4.96
C GLU A 250 -11.54 0.33 4.77
N LEU A 251 -12.38 0.80 5.71
CA LEU A 251 -12.90 2.16 5.77
C LEU A 251 -12.06 3.09 6.67
N SER A 252 -10.83 2.70 7.01
CA SER A 252 -9.99 3.48 7.93
C SER A 252 -9.75 4.91 7.46
N GLU A 253 -9.60 5.18 6.15
CA GLU A 253 -9.41 6.54 5.60
C GLU A 253 -10.67 7.42 5.65
N GLU A 254 -11.87 6.82 5.77
CA GLU A 254 -13.13 7.57 5.91
C GLU A 254 -13.53 7.73 7.39
N THR A 255 -12.85 7.02 8.29
CA THR A 255 -13.11 6.96 9.74
C THR A 255 -12.39 8.07 10.51
N LYS A 256 -13.07 8.68 11.48
CA LYS A 256 -12.48 9.66 12.41
C LYS A 256 -11.65 8.98 13.49
N ASN A 257 -10.44 9.50 13.77
CA ASN A 257 -9.49 8.93 14.73
C ASN A 257 -9.27 7.41 14.49
N PRO A 258 -8.90 6.99 13.27
CA PRO A 258 -8.93 5.58 12.86
C PRO A 258 -8.04 4.68 13.72
N ARG A 259 -6.89 5.17 14.19
CA ARG A 259 -5.96 4.40 15.05
C ARG A 259 -6.56 3.99 16.40
N LYS A 260 -7.56 4.74 16.89
CA LYS A 260 -8.30 4.43 18.13
C LYS A 260 -9.63 3.74 17.83
N THR A 261 -10.29 4.10 16.73
CA THR A 261 -11.61 3.59 16.37
C THR A 261 -11.53 2.18 15.79
N ALA A 262 -10.71 1.95 14.76
CA ALA A 262 -10.66 0.70 14.01
C ALA A 262 -10.35 -0.55 14.88
N PRO A 263 -9.38 -0.53 15.81
CA PRO A 263 -9.10 -1.70 16.66
C PRO A 263 -10.29 -2.11 17.52
N ARG A 264 -10.99 -1.12 18.10
CA ARG A 264 -12.17 -1.35 18.94
C ARG A 264 -13.33 -1.88 18.11
N THR A 265 -13.56 -1.31 16.93
CA THR A 265 -14.68 -1.72 16.07
C THR A 265 -14.46 -3.12 15.49
N ILE A 266 -13.23 -3.49 15.12
CA ILE A 266 -12.87 -4.87 14.73
C ILE A 266 -13.23 -5.87 15.82
N LEU A 267 -12.76 -5.65 17.05
CA LEU A 267 -12.98 -6.59 18.16
C LEU A 267 -14.44 -6.64 18.59
N SER A 268 -15.08 -5.47 18.75
CA SER A 268 -16.50 -5.42 19.15
C SER A 268 -17.42 -6.02 18.10
N ALA A 269 -17.16 -5.83 16.80
CA ALA A 269 -17.96 -6.45 15.74
C ALA A 269 -17.91 -7.98 15.85
N LEU A 270 -16.73 -8.58 15.98
CA LEU A 270 -16.59 -10.03 16.10
C LEU A 270 -17.19 -10.58 17.41
N ILE A 271 -16.93 -9.92 18.55
CA ILE A 271 -17.42 -10.39 19.86
C ILE A 271 -18.95 -10.33 19.92
N ILE A 272 -19.56 -9.21 19.52
CA ILE A 272 -21.02 -9.03 19.58
C ILE A 272 -21.71 -10.01 18.62
N SER A 273 -21.21 -10.13 17.39
CA SER A 273 -21.74 -11.11 16.43
C SER A 273 -21.53 -12.56 16.90
N GLY A 274 -20.36 -12.88 17.47
CA GLY A 274 -20.06 -14.21 18.00
C GLY A 274 -20.98 -14.61 19.15
N ILE A 275 -21.24 -13.72 20.11
CA ILE A 275 -22.17 -13.98 21.21
C ILE A 275 -23.61 -14.05 20.68
N GLY A 276 -24.03 -13.09 19.87
CA GLY A 276 -25.39 -13.03 19.32
C GLY A 276 -25.73 -14.26 18.48
N GLY A 277 -24.84 -14.69 17.60
CA GLY A 277 -25.07 -15.88 16.78
C GLY A 277 -25.05 -17.18 17.59
N GLY A 278 -24.19 -17.29 18.61
CA GLY A 278 -24.19 -18.43 19.52
C GLY A 278 -25.51 -18.56 20.28
N LEU A 279 -26.00 -17.45 20.84
CA LEU A 279 -27.31 -17.37 21.50
C LEU A 279 -28.46 -17.70 20.53
N MET A 280 -28.38 -17.25 19.28
CA MET A 280 -29.39 -17.54 18.26
C MET A 280 -29.43 -19.02 17.90
N ILE A 281 -28.27 -19.66 17.71
CA ILE A 281 -28.20 -21.10 17.38
C ILE A 281 -28.75 -21.93 18.53
N ILE A 282 -28.31 -21.69 19.77
CA ILE A 282 -28.81 -22.47 20.92
C ILE A 282 -30.31 -22.23 21.15
N ALA A 283 -30.79 -20.98 21.03
CA ALA A 283 -32.21 -20.68 21.17
C ALA A 283 -33.05 -21.36 20.08
N ALA A 284 -32.59 -21.36 18.83
CA ALA A 284 -33.26 -22.06 17.75
C ALA A 284 -33.28 -23.58 17.98
N LEU A 285 -32.16 -24.15 18.41
CA LEU A 285 -32.09 -25.56 18.79
C LEU A 285 -33.02 -25.86 19.95
N MET A 286 -33.21 -24.99 20.94
CA MET A 286 -34.13 -25.21 22.06
C MET A 286 -35.61 -25.04 21.69
N ALA A 287 -35.91 -24.16 20.74
CA ALA A 287 -37.27 -23.81 20.31
C ALA A 287 -37.82 -24.71 19.19
N ALA A 288 -36.94 -25.32 18.39
CA ALA A 288 -37.32 -26.16 17.25
C ALA A 288 -38.35 -27.24 17.65
N PRO A 289 -39.50 -27.34 16.93
CA PRO A 289 -40.57 -28.29 17.24
C PRO A 289 -40.13 -29.75 17.23
N SER A 290 -39.22 -30.10 16.34
CA SER A 290 -38.59 -31.43 16.25
C SER A 290 -37.14 -31.28 15.80
N LEU A 291 -36.27 -32.17 16.28
CA LEU A 291 -34.88 -32.29 15.83
C LEU A 291 -34.70 -33.33 14.73
N ASP A 292 -35.65 -34.26 14.60
CA ASP A 292 -35.50 -35.51 13.84
C ASP A 292 -36.43 -35.58 12.62
N ASP A 293 -37.25 -34.55 12.38
CA ASP A 293 -38.18 -34.47 11.23
C ASP A 293 -37.49 -34.13 9.90
N GLY A 294 -36.17 -33.94 9.91
CA GLY A 294 -35.35 -33.57 8.76
C GLY A 294 -35.49 -32.11 8.32
N ARG A 295 -36.45 -31.34 8.84
CA ARG A 295 -36.74 -29.98 8.37
C ARG A 295 -35.69 -28.97 8.78
N LEU A 296 -35.02 -29.16 9.92
CA LEU A 296 -33.89 -28.31 10.31
C LEU A 296 -32.71 -28.46 9.35
N ALA A 297 -32.49 -29.65 8.80
CA ALA A 297 -31.40 -29.94 7.86
C ALA A 297 -31.68 -29.44 6.44
N THR A 298 -32.92 -29.06 6.11
CA THR A 298 -33.33 -28.61 4.77
C THR A 298 -33.84 -27.16 4.74
N GLU A 299 -34.69 -26.77 5.69
CA GLU A 299 -35.32 -25.44 5.78
C GLU A 299 -34.62 -24.50 6.77
N GLY A 300 -33.94 -25.03 7.79
CA GLY A 300 -33.13 -24.25 8.75
C GLY A 300 -33.93 -23.32 9.67
N LEU A 301 -33.37 -22.15 9.98
CA LEU A 301 -33.96 -21.17 10.92
C LEU A 301 -35.31 -20.56 10.48
N PRO A 302 -35.56 -20.27 9.17
CA PRO A 302 -36.88 -19.79 8.73
C PRO A 302 -38.04 -20.69 9.16
N TYR A 303 -37.84 -22.01 9.12
CA TYR A 303 -38.82 -22.99 9.58
C TYR A 303 -39.11 -22.81 11.07
N VAL A 304 -38.07 -22.71 11.90
CA VAL A 304 -38.24 -22.57 13.36
C VAL A 304 -39.05 -21.32 13.68
N LEU A 305 -38.73 -20.18 13.07
CA LEU A 305 -39.46 -18.93 13.33
C LEU A 305 -40.94 -19.01 12.93
N THR A 306 -41.23 -19.57 11.77
CA THR A 306 -42.62 -19.64 11.27
C THR A 306 -43.45 -20.67 12.01
N ALA A 307 -42.84 -21.79 12.42
CA ALA A 307 -43.49 -22.82 13.20
C ALA A 307 -43.78 -22.38 14.65
N VAL A 308 -42.88 -21.60 15.25
CA VAL A 308 -42.95 -21.23 16.66
C VAL A 308 -43.74 -19.94 16.91
N LEU A 309 -43.56 -18.92 16.08
CA LEU A 309 -44.17 -17.59 16.27
C LEU A 309 -45.47 -17.39 15.48
N GLY A 310 -45.85 -18.40 14.70
CA GLY A 310 -46.95 -18.33 13.74
C GLY A 310 -46.65 -17.41 12.56
N THR A 311 -47.61 -17.37 11.62
CA THR A 311 -47.40 -16.74 10.31
C THR A 311 -47.11 -15.25 10.38
N PHE A 312 -47.79 -14.49 11.25
CA PHE A 312 -47.64 -13.03 11.27
C PHE A 312 -46.28 -12.61 11.86
N TRP A 313 -46.00 -12.98 13.11
CA TRP A 313 -44.76 -12.58 13.79
C TRP A 313 -43.52 -13.22 13.17
N GLY A 314 -43.62 -14.46 12.68
CA GLY A 314 -42.57 -15.10 11.89
C GLY A 314 -42.22 -14.27 10.65
N LYS A 315 -43.22 -13.83 9.87
CA LYS A 315 -43.00 -12.97 8.69
C LYS A 315 -42.43 -11.60 9.03
N VAL A 316 -42.85 -10.96 10.13
CA VAL A 316 -42.28 -9.68 10.57
C VAL A 316 -40.77 -9.80 10.82
N LEU A 317 -40.33 -10.86 11.49
CA LEU A 317 -38.90 -11.11 11.71
C LEU A 317 -38.17 -11.47 10.40
N LEU A 318 -38.80 -12.20 9.48
CA LEU A 318 -38.23 -12.47 8.16
C LEU A 318 -38.05 -11.19 7.31
N VAL A 319 -38.91 -10.18 7.46
CA VAL A 319 -38.70 -8.86 6.83
C VAL A 319 -37.43 -8.21 7.36
N ASP A 320 -37.19 -8.28 8.67
CA ASP A 320 -35.97 -7.76 9.27
C ASP A 320 -34.72 -8.52 8.79
N VAL A 321 -34.80 -9.85 8.64
CA VAL A 321 -33.72 -10.65 8.03
C VAL A 321 -33.46 -10.21 6.59
N ALA A 322 -34.49 -9.93 5.78
CA ALA A 322 -34.32 -9.40 4.42
C ALA A 322 -33.61 -8.04 4.40
N ILE A 323 -33.90 -7.17 5.38
CA ILE A 323 -33.19 -5.90 5.58
C ILE A 323 -31.72 -6.16 5.96
N ALA A 324 -31.45 -7.10 6.86
CA ALA A 324 -30.09 -7.48 7.25
C ALA A 324 -29.28 -7.99 6.04
N ILE A 325 -29.87 -8.83 5.18
CA ILE A 325 -29.24 -9.33 3.94
C ILE A 325 -28.87 -8.17 3.01
N PHE A 326 -29.77 -7.20 2.86
CA PHE A 326 -29.52 -6.01 2.05
C PHE A 326 -28.34 -5.19 2.58
N VAL A 327 -28.31 -4.95 3.88
CA VAL A 327 -27.28 -4.14 4.55
C VAL A 327 -25.94 -4.87 4.54
N CYS A 328 -25.95 -6.18 4.76
CA CYS A 328 -24.78 -7.04 4.66
C CYS A 328 -24.15 -6.98 3.27
N THR A 329 -24.97 -7.16 2.23
CA THR A 329 -24.51 -7.10 0.83
C THR A 329 -23.93 -5.72 0.49
N LEU A 330 -24.57 -4.64 0.96
CA LEU A 330 -24.06 -3.28 0.83
C LEU A 330 -22.69 -3.12 1.52
N ALA A 331 -22.54 -3.61 2.74
CA ALA A 331 -21.31 -3.52 3.52
C ALA A 331 -20.15 -4.30 2.86
N ILE A 332 -20.41 -5.50 2.34
CA ILE A 332 -19.42 -6.32 1.64
C ILE A 332 -18.93 -5.59 0.38
N GLN A 333 -19.83 -5.04 -0.42
CA GLN A 333 -19.45 -4.25 -1.60
C GLN A 333 -18.68 -2.97 -1.24
N THR A 334 -19.10 -2.28 -0.18
CA THR A 334 -18.37 -1.11 0.32
C THR A 334 -16.94 -1.50 0.65
N ALA A 335 -16.75 -2.54 1.48
CA ALA A 335 -15.45 -3.06 1.89
C ALA A 335 -14.58 -3.40 0.65
N GLY A 336 -15.06 -4.31 -0.21
CA GLY A 336 -14.34 -4.72 -1.41
C GLY A 336 -13.96 -3.53 -2.32
N SER A 337 -14.84 -2.53 -2.49
CA SER A 337 -14.56 -1.38 -3.35
C SER A 337 -13.37 -0.55 -2.84
N ARG A 338 -13.17 -0.48 -1.52
CA ARG A 338 -12.06 0.23 -0.88
C ARG A 338 -10.76 -0.56 -1.00
N LEU A 339 -10.83 -1.88 -0.92
CA LEU A 339 -9.69 -2.76 -1.21
C LEU A 339 -9.20 -2.58 -2.65
N VAL A 340 -10.10 -2.70 -3.64
CA VAL A 340 -9.79 -2.54 -5.06
C VAL A 340 -9.28 -1.14 -5.36
N PHE A 341 -9.89 -0.10 -4.78
CA PHE A 341 -9.42 1.28 -4.86
C PHE A 341 -7.98 1.43 -4.33
N SER A 342 -7.68 0.86 -3.15
CA SER A 342 -6.36 0.92 -2.52
C SER A 342 -5.27 0.28 -3.39
N MET A 343 -5.56 -0.90 -3.97
CA MET A 343 -4.65 -1.57 -4.92
C MET A 343 -4.49 -0.79 -6.23
N ALA A 344 -5.57 -0.21 -6.75
CA ALA A 344 -5.53 0.60 -7.97
C ALA A 344 -4.73 1.89 -7.79
N ARG A 345 -4.83 2.54 -6.62
CA ARG A 345 -4.05 3.74 -6.25
C ARG A 345 -2.54 3.48 -6.28
N ASP A 346 -2.12 2.27 -5.96
CA ASP A 346 -0.72 1.83 -6.05
C ASP A 346 -0.30 1.33 -7.44
N GLY A 347 -1.18 1.46 -8.46
CA GLY A 347 -0.91 1.01 -9.83
C GLY A 347 -0.93 -0.52 -10.00
N LYS A 348 -1.41 -1.28 -9.01
CA LYS A 348 -1.25 -2.74 -8.92
C LYS A 348 -2.34 -3.58 -9.58
N LEU A 349 -3.29 -2.94 -10.26
CA LEU A 349 -4.41 -3.59 -10.96
C LEU A 349 -4.46 -3.20 -12.44
N PRO A 350 -5.04 -4.06 -13.30
CA PRO A 350 -5.40 -3.64 -14.66
C PRO A 350 -6.41 -2.48 -14.60
N ALA A 351 -6.30 -1.54 -15.54
CA ALA A 351 -7.11 -0.32 -15.54
C ALA A 351 -7.02 0.50 -14.22
N SER A 352 -5.89 0.43 -13.52
CA SER A 352 -5.61 1.17 -12.27
C SER A 352 -5.93 2.67 -12.37
N ALA A 353 -5.63 3.31 -13.50
CA ALA A 353 -5.95 4.72 -13.74
C ALA A 353 -7.45 5.04 -13.71
N LEU A 354 -8.33 4.07 -14.02
CA LEU A 354 -9.78 4.22 -13.92
C LEU A 354 -10.26 3.88 -12.50
N LEU A 355 -9.78 2.76 -11.96
CA LEU A 355 -10.18 2.23 -10.65
C LEU A 355 -9.69 3.11 -9.48
N ALA A 356 -8.61 3.87 -9.66
CA ALA A 356 -8.10 4.79 -8.65
C ALA A 356 -8.81 6.16 -8.64
N LYS A 357 -9.76 6.43 -9.54
CA LYS A 357 -10.46 7.73 -9.60
C LYS A 357 -11.53 7.83 -8.52
N VAL A 358 -11.50 8.93 -7.77
CA VAL A 358 -12.55 9.33 -6.82
C VAL A 358 -13.42 10.41 -7.47
N HIS A 359 -14.75 10.28 -7.36
CA HIS A 359 -15.65 11.26 -7.94
C HIS A 359 -15.64 12.58 -7.16
N ALA A 360 -15.25 13.70 -7.80
CA ALA A 360 -15.02 15.00 -7.15
C ALA A 360 -16.19 15.49 -6.27
N LYS A 361 -17.44 15.35 -6.71
CA LYS A 361 -18.62 15.80 -5.94
C LYS A 361 -19.08 14.81 -4.87
N ARG A 362 -18.84 13.51 -5.06
CA ARG A 362 -19.44 12.43 -4.22
C ARG A 362 -18.45 11.87 -3.20
N GLY A 363 -17.15 12.00 -3.47
CA GLY A 363 -16.06 11.49 -2.62
C GLY A 363 -16.00 9.97 -2.55
N THR A 364 -16.61 9.26 -3.51
CA THR A 364 -16.65 7.79 -3.56
C THR A 364 -15.86 7.25 -4.76
N PRO A 365 -15.19 6.09 -4.62
CA PRO A 365 -14.56 5.39 -5.73
C PRO A 365 -15.62 4.57 -6.51
N MET A 366 -16.30 5.22 -7.47
CA MET A 366 -17.44 4.60 -8.17
C MET A 366 -17.04 3.42 -9.05
N TRP A 367 -15.90 3.50 -9.76
CA TRP A 367 -15.47 2.45 -10.68
C TRP A 367 -15.15 1.12 -9.97
N PRO A 368 -14.43 1.10 -8.83
CA PRO A 368 -14.31 -0.10 -8.02
C PRO A 368 -15.65 -0.70 -7.58
N SER A 369 -16.61 0.11 -7.15
CA SER A 369 -17.95 -0.37 -6.77
C SER A 369 -18.67 -1.03 -7.93
N ILE A 370 -18.65 -0.41 -9.12
CA ILE A 370 -19.26 -0.96 -10.35
C ILE A 370 -18.56 -2.27 -10.75
N ALA A 371 -17.24 -2.32 -10.69
CA ALA A 371 -16.48 -3.52 -11.04
C ALA A 371 -16.85 -4.71 -10.14
N ILE A 372 -16.92 -4.50 -8.83
CA ILE A 372 -17.31 -5.56 -7.88
C ILE A 372 -18.74 -5.99 -8.09
N GLY A 373 -19.67 -5.05 -8.23
CA GLY A 373 -21.08 -5.35 -8.49
C GLY A 373 -21.27 -6.16 -9.78
N ALA A 374 -20.63 -5.73 -10.87
CA ALA A 374 -20.72 -6.42 -12.16
C ALA A 374 -20.07 -7.82 -12.12
N LEU A 375 -18.91 -7.96 -11.48
CA LEU A 375 -18.26 -9.27 -11.31
C LEU A 375 -19.09 -10.19 -10.41
N ALA A 376 -19.71 -9.68 -9.35
CA ALA A 376 -20.57 -10.45 -8.46
C ALA A 376 -21.82 -10.96 -9.21
N VAL A 377 -22.46 -10.12 -10.03
CA VAL A 377 -23.55 -10.54 -10.92
C VAL A 377 -23.08 -11.59 -11.92
N GLY A 378 -21.86 -11.44 -12.46
CA GLY A 378 -21.25 -12.44 -13.34
C GLY A 378 -21.06 -13.80 -12.65
N ILE A 379 -20.60 -13.81 -11.40
CA ILE A 379 -20.49 -15.03 -10.58
C ILE A 379 -21.87 -15.64 -10.30
N LEU A 380 -22.89 -14.82 -10.02
CA LEU A 380 -24.26 -15.32 -9.88
C LEU A 380 -24.75 -16.00 -11.16
N ALA A 381 -24.49 -15.42 -12.33
CA ALA A 381 -24.92 -15.98 -13.61
C ALA A 381 -24.35 -17.38 -13.90
N ILE A 382 -23.20 -17.73 -13.30
CA ILE A 382 -22.61 -19.09 -13.41
C ILE A 382 -23.47 -20.12 -12.65
N ASN A 383 -24.23 -19.71 -11.63
CA ASN A 383 -25.10 -20.60 -10.85
C ASN A 383 -26.47 -20.88 -11.52
N ILE A 384 -26.74 -20.36 -12.72
CA ILE A 384 -28.02 -20.58 -13.39
C ILE A 384 -28.19 -22.08 -13.69
N GLY A 385 -29.17 -22.71 -13.05
CA GLY A 385 -29.50 -24.11 -13.24
C GLY A 385 -28.58 -25.10 -12.52
N ASN A 386 -27.67 -24.64 -11.66
CA ASN A 386 -26.80 -25.51 -10.88
C ASN A 386 -26.70 -25.06 -9.41
N SER A 387 -27.41 -25.77 -8.54
CA SER A 387 -27.47 -25.48 -7.10
C SER A 387 -26.20 -25.89 -6.33
N ALA A 388 -25.43 -26.86 -6.83
CA ALA A 388 -24.21 -27.36 -6.19
C ALA A 388 -23.01 -26.38 -6.31
N LEU A 389 -23.02 -25.51 -7.32
CA LEU A 389 -21.97 -24.50 -7.49
C LEU A 389 -21.96 -23.47 -6.36
N PHE A 390 -23.09 -23.24 -5.70
CA PHE A 390 -23.18 -22.22 -4.66
C PHE A 390 -22.37 -22.55 -3.41
N THR A 391 -22.58 -23.74 -2.83
CA THR A 391 -21.85 -24.20 -1.64
C THR A 391 -20.37 -24.34 -1.93
N THR A 392 -20.03 -24.81 -3.13
CA THR A 392 -18.67 -24.86 -3.66
C THR A 392 -18.04 -23.46 -3.69
N LEU A 393 -18.70 -22.47 -4.30
CA LEU A 393 -18.20 -21.09 -4.38
C LEU A 393 -18.01 -20.46 -3.00
N CYS A 394 -18.95 -20.67 -2.08
CA CYS A 394 -18.85 -20.19 -0.70
C CYS A 394 -17.63 -20.81 0.01
N SER A 395 -17.43 -22.11 -0.12
CA SER A 395 -16.30 -22.81 0.49
C SER A 395 -14.95 -22.32 -0.05
N VAL A 396 -14.80 -22.23 -1.38
CA VAL A 396 -13.57 -21.71 -1.99
C VAL A 396 -13.31 -20.25 -1.59
N CYS A 397 -14.36 -19.43 -1.51
CA CYS A 397 -14.26 -18.04 -1.05
C CYS A 397 -13.60 -17.95 0.33
N ILE A 398 -14.07 -18.74 1.31
CA ILE A 398 -13.51 -18.71 2.67
C ILE A 398 -12.05 -19.16 2.67
N VAL A 399 -11.70 -20.17 1.87
CA VAL A 399 -10.28 -20.59 1.71
C VAL A 399 -9.42 -19.40 1.26
N MET A 400 -9.88 -18.62 0.27
CA MET A 400 -9.16 -17.42 -0.17
C MET A 400 -9.06 -16.35 0.91
N VAL A 401 -10.12 -16.15 1.71
CA VAL A 401 -10.10 -15.21 2.85
C VAL A 401 -9.05 -15.63 3.87
N TYR A 402 -9.04 -16.89 4.29
CA TYR A 402 -8.09 -17.39 5.29
C TYR A 402 -6.65 -17.38 4.76
N LEU A 403 -6.42 -17.69 3.48
CA LEU A 403 -5.12 -17.53 2.84
C LEU A 403 -4.64 -16.07 2.89
N ALA A 404 -5.52 -15.12 2.58
CA ALA A 404 -5.16 -13.71 2.66
C ALA A 404 -4.92 -13.25 4.11
N TYR A 405 -5.66 -13.79 5.09
CA TYR A 405 -5.40 -13.52 6.50
C TYR A 405 -4.05 -14.08 6.95
N LEU A 406 -3.66 -15.29 6.50
CA LEU A 406 -2.33 -15.85 6.73
C LEU A 406 -1.23 -15.01 6.09
N MET A 407 -1.48 -14.41 4.92
CA MET A 407 -0.54 -13.46 4.29
C MET A 407 -0.37 -12.15 5.08
N VAL A 408 -1.19 -11.91 6.11
CA VAL A 408 -0.98 -10.82 7.09
C VAL A 408 -0.30 -11.35 8.36
N THR A 409 -0.84 -12.42 8.96
CA THR A 409 -0.40 -12.92 10.27
C THR A 409 0.97 -13.61 10.22
N VAL A 410 1.30 -14.32 9.13
CA VAL A 410 2.60 -14.98 8.97
C VAL A 410 3.74 -13.96 8.86
N PRO A 411 3.70 -12.95 7.97
CA PRO A 411 4.73 -11.91 7.98
C PRO A 411 4.79 -11.14 9.29
N GLN A 412 3.65 -10.93 9.96
CA GLN A 412 3.62 -10.35 11.30
C GLN A 412 4.36 -11.22 12.32
N LEU A 413 4.22 -12.54 12.23
CA LEU A 413 4.90 -13.48 13.13
C LEU A 413 6.40 -13.50 12.87
N LEU A 414 6.80 -13.53 11.60
CA LEU A 414 8.20 -13.44 11.19
C LEU A 414 8.86 -12.14 11.64
N SER A 415 8.16 -11.01 11.56
CA SER A 415 8.65 -9.72 12.05
C SER A 415 8.85 -9.72 13.58
N ARG A 416 7.94 -10.35 14.34
CA ARG A 416 8.11 -10.53 15.78
C ARG A 416 9.31 -11.42 16.11
N PHE A 417 9.52 -12.52 15.38
CA PHE A 417 10.66 -13.42 15.61
C PHE A 417 12.01 -12.80 15.24
N ARG A 418 12.08 -11.97 14.20
CA ARG A 418 13.33 -11.29 13.80
C ARG A 418 13.75 -10.17 14.76
N GLY A 419 12.89 -9.80 15.71
CA GLY A 419 13.08 -8.65 16.59
C GLY A 419 12.84 -7.32 15.87
N ASP A 420 12.28 -7.33 14.66
CA ASP A 420 12.07 -6.13 13.85
C ASP A 420 10.78 -5.38 14.19
N TRP A 421 9.90 -6.01 15.00
CA TRP A 421 8.58 -5.47 15.35
C TRP A 421 8.64 -4.11 16.08
N ASP A 422 9.70 -3.88 16.86
CA ASP A 422 9.96 -2.64 17.60
C ASP A 422 11.27 -1.93 17.16
N ARG A 423 11.98 -2.43 16.12
CA ARG A 423 13.27 -1.86 15.64
C ARG A 423 13.15 -0.58 14.80
N VAL A 424 11.92 -0.17 14.48
CA VAL A 424 11.65 1.20 14.05
C VAL A 424 11.28 1.94 15.33
N GLY A 425 12.01 2.99 15.72
CA GLY A 425 11.82 3.78 16.96
C GLY A 425 10.46 4.47 17.15
N GLN A 426 9.38 3.92 16.61
CA GLN A 426 7.99 4.19 16.93
C GLN A 426 7.48 3.11 17.88
N THR A 427 7.90 3.15 19.15
CA THR A 427 7.06 2.55 20.20
C THR A 427 5.68 3.15 20.03
N MET A 428 4.68 2.29 19.75
CA MET A 428 3.30 2.72 19.66
C MET A 428 2.96 3.54 20.90
N PRO A 429 2.41 4.76 20.76
CA PRO A 429 1.98 5.55 21.90
C PRO A 429 1.15 4.68 22.84
N ALA A 430 1.41 4.76 24.15
CA ALA A 430 0.79 3.88 25.15
C ALA A 430 -0.76 3.88 25.11
N GLU A 431 -1.36 4.92 24.53
CA GLU A 431 -2.81 5.06 24.35
C GLU A 431 -3.40 4.22 23.21
N LEU A 432 -2.57 3.65 22.33
CA LEU A 432 -3.01 2.84 21.19
C LEU A 432 -3.02 1.36 21.52
N PHE A 433 -3.91 0.62 20.86
CA PHE A 433 -4.04 -0.81 21.10
C PHE A 433 -2.78 -1.56 20.65
N SER A 434 -2.17 -2.31 21.57
CA SER A 434 -1.06 -3.22 21.31
C SER A 434 -1.19 -4.48 22.17
N LEU A 435 -0.75 -5.61 21.63
CA LEU A 435 -0.72 -6.88 22.36
C LEU A 435 0.51 -6.99 23.28
N GLY A 436 1.48 -6.07 23.16
CA GLY A 436 2.71 -6.10 23.95
C GLY A 436 3.38 -7.48 23.92
N ARG A 437 3.72 -7.98 25.11
CA ARG A 437 4.36 -9.29 25.30
C ARG A 437 3.48 -10.47 24.90
N SER A 438 2.17 -10.35 25.04
CA SER A 438 1.21 -11.39 24.63
C SER A 438 1.06 -11.48 23.12
N GLY A 439 1.63 -10.55 22.35
CA GLY A 439 1.47 -10.53 20.91
C GLY A 439 2.17 -11.67 20.17
N LEU A 440 3.29 -12.19 20.69
CA LEU A 440 3.94 -13.37 20.10
C LEU A 440 3.08 -14.65 20.25
N PRO A 441 2.64 -15.07 21.46
CA PRO A 441 1.82 -16.26 21.60
C PRO A 441 0.47 -16.14 20.87
N VAL A 442 -0.19 -14.97 20.94
CA VAL A 442 -1.45 -14.75 20.21
C VAL A 442 -1.27 -14.89 18.70
N ASN A 443 -0.16 -14.39 18.14
CA ASN A 443 0.10 -14.52 16.71
C ASN A 443 0.47 -15.95 16.28
N ILE A 444 1.23 -16.69 17.09
CA ILE A 444 1.50 -18.11 16.84
C ILE A 444 0.19 -18.89 16.75
N LEU A 445 -0.69 -18.71 17.74
CA LEU A 445 -1.99 -19.39 17.77
C LEU A 445 -2.90 -18.97 16.60
N ALA A 446 -2.88 -17.69 16.21
CA ALA A 446 -3.62 -17.20 15.05
C ALA A 446 -3.14 -17.84 13.73
N VAL A 447 -1.83 -17.98 13.54
CA VAL A 447 -1.24 -18.63 12.36
C VAL A 447 -1.57 -20.12 12.34
N LEU A 448 -1.45 -20.82 13.49
CA LEU A 448 -1.79 -22.24 13.59
C LEU A 448 -3.28 -22.48 13.27
N TYR A 449 -4.17 -21.71 13.89
CA TYR A 449 -5.60 -21.76 13.61
C TYR A 449 -5.89 -21.50 12.11
N GLY A 450 -5.33 -20.43 11.55
CA GLY A 450 -5.53 -20.09 10.15
C GLY A 450 -5.05 -21.20 9.20
N ALA A 451 -3.90 -21.80 9.48
CA ALA A 451 -3.36 -22.90 8.67
C ALA A 451 -4.22 -24.15 8.77
N LEU A 452 -4.66 -24.53 9.98
CA LEU A 452 -5.58 -25.65 10.19
C LEU A 452 -6.91 -25.43 9.48
N MET A 453 -7.44 -24.20 9.50
CA MET A 453 -8.66 -23.86 8.78
C MET A 453 -8.49 -23.91 7.26
N VAL A 454 -7.35 -23.45 6.70
CA VAL A 454 -7.10 -23.60 5.27
C VAL A 454 -7.03 -25.07 4.87
N ILE A 455 -6.36 -25.92 5.66
CA ILE A 455 -6.29 -27.36 5.41
C ILE A 455 -7.69 -27.98 5.51
N ASN A 456 -8.41 -27.67 6.59
CA ASN A 456 -9.76 -28.18 6.83
C ASN A 456 -10.68 -27.81 5.68
N LEU A 457 -10.73 -26.53 5.31
CA LEU A 457 -11.64 -26.03 4.29
C LEU A 457 -11.25 -26.54 2.90
N SER A 458 -9.95 -26.61 2.56
CA SER A 458 -9.51 -27.07 1.23
C SER A 458 -9.54 -28.58 1.04
N TRP A 459 -9.86 -29.35 2.09
CA TRP A 459 -9.85 -30.80 2.03
C TRP A 459 -10.92 -31.31 1.05
N PRO A 460 -10.58 -32.19 0.09
CA PRO A 460 -11.53 -32.69 -0.90
C PRO A 460 -12.61 -33.53 -0.22
N ARG A 461 -13.84 -33.00 -0.17
CA ARG A 461 -15.02 -33.63 0.44
C ARG A 461 -16.16 -33.69 -0.57
N PRO A 462 -16.67 -34.89 -0.91
CA PRO A 462 -17.81 -35.03 -1.82
C PRO A 462 -19.02 -34.23 -1.35
N GLU A 463 -19.27 -34.20 -0.05
CA GLU A 463 -20.45 -33.58 0.56
C GLU A 463 -20.46 -32.06 0.42
N VAL A 464 -19.29 -31.44 0.25
CA VAL A 464 -19.12 -29.98 0.10
C VAL A 464 -18.98 -29.59 -1.37
N TYR A 465 -18.22 -30.39 -2.13
CA TYR A 465 -17.72 -29.99 -3.44
C TYR A 465 -18.28 -30.76 -4.63
N ASP A 466 -18.76 -31.98 -4.43
CA ASP A 466 -19.42 -32.77 -5.47
C ASP A 466 -20.67 -33.47 -4.90
N PRO A 467 -21.66 -32.71 -4.37
CA PRO A 467 -22.81 -33.31 -3.70
C PRO A 467 -23.71 -34.10 -4.66
N SER A 468 -23.61 -33.89 -5.98
CA SER A 468 -24.31 -34.74 -6.97
C SER A 468 -23.53 -36.01 -7.34
N GLY A 469 -22.21 -36.07 -7.05
CA GLY A 469 -21.33 -37.19 -7.39
C GLY A 469 -21.09 -37.36 -8.89
N GLU A 470 -21.55 -36.41 -9.71
CA GLU A 470 -21.54 -36.51 -11.17
C GLU A 470 -20.21 -36.03 -11.76
N HIS A 471 -19.42 -35.23 -11.02
CA HIS A 471 -18.25 -34.54 -11.57
C HIS A 471 -17.05 -34.65 -10.61
N GLY A 472 -16.32 -35.76 -10.68
CA GLY A 472 -15.17 -36.02 -9.79
C GLY A 472 -14.05 -34.96 -9.82
N ILE A 473 -14.01 -34.06 -10.81
CA ILE A 473 -13.11 -32.89 -10.80
C ILE A 473 -13.53 -31.80 -9.80
N LEU A 474 -14.84 -31.68 -9.54
CA LEU A 474 -15.38 -30.71 -8.59
C LEU A 474 -14.94 -31.02 -7.16
N LEU A 475 -14.68 -32.30 -6.83
CA LEU A 475 -14.13 -32.72 -5.54
C LEU A 475 -12.86 -31.96 -5.14
N PHE A 476 -12.02 -31.59 -6.12
CA PHE A 476 -10.79 -30.83 -5.92
C PHE A 476 -10.96 -29.33 -6.25
N SER A 477 -12.19 -28.83 -6.31
CA SER A 477 -12.50 -27.44 -6.71
C SER A 477 -11.79 -26.40 -5.87
N ALA A 478 -11.64 -26.59 -4.55
CA ALA A 478 -10.88 -25.66 -3.71
C ALA A 478 -9.40 -25.53 -4.11
N PRO A 479 -8.57 -26.59 -4.07
CA PRO A 479 -7.17 -26.48 -4.47
C PRO A 479 -7.02 -26.10 -5.95
N ILE A 480 -7.89 -26.59 -6.85
CA ILE A 480 -7.88 -26.21 -8.27
C ILE A 480 -8.15 -24.72 -8.44
N MET A 481 -9.18 -24.19 -7.80
CA MET A 481 -9.56 -22.78 -7.94
C MET A 481 -8.53 -21.86 -7.28
N VAL A 482 -7.99 -22.23 -6.11
CA VAL A 482 -6.87 -21.51 -5.49
C VAL A 482 -5.66 -21.50 -6.43
N GLY A 483 -5.32 -22.65 -7.03
CA GLY A 483 -4.25 -22.76 -8.02
C GLY A 483 -4.50 -21.89 -9.26
N ALA A 484 -5.73 -21.91 -9.80
CA ALA A 484 -6.13 -21.09 -10.94
C ALA A 484 -6.04 -19.59 -10.61
N VAL A 485 -6.52 -19.17 -9.44
CA VAL A 485 -6.43 -17.79 -8.96
C VAL A 485 -4.99 -17.35 -8.74
N LEU A 486 -4.12 -18.24 -8.23
CA LEU A 486 -2.68 -17.99 -8.11
C LEU A 486 -2.02 -17.82 -9.48
N LEU A 487 -2.26 -18.73 -10.42
CA LEU A 487 -1.68 -18.69 -11.76
C LEU A 487 -2.15 -17.48 -12.55
N LEU A 488 -3.45 -17.19 -12.52
CA LEU A 488 -4.03 -15.97 -13.10
C LEU A 488 -3.41 -14.74 -12.44
N GLY A 489 -3.24 -14.79 -11.12
CA GLY A 489 -2.63 -13.70 -10.37
C GLY A 489 -1.18 -13.44 -10.80
N LEU A 490 -0.36 -14.50 -10.89
CA LEU A 490 1.00 -14.45 -11.40
C LEU A 490 1.05 -13.88 -12.82
N TRP A 491 0.14 -14.31 -13.69
CA TRP A 491 0.03 -13.83 -15.07
C TRP A 491 -0.32 -12.34 -15.13
N ILE A 492 -1.34 -11.89 -14.39
CA ILE A 492 -1.73 -10.48 -14.32
C ILE A 492 -0.58 -9.63 -13.77
N ARG A 493 0.02 -10.03 -12.65
CA ARG A 493 1.15 -9.30 -12.04
C ARG A 493 2.33 -9.20 -13.00
N ARG A 494 2.68 -10.29 -13.68
CA ARG A 494 3.74 -10.30 -14.70
C ARG A 494 3.41 -9.32 -15.82
N ASN A 495 2.18 -9.31 -16.32
CA ASN A 495 1.76 -8.42 -17.39
C ASN A 495 1.74 -6.96 -16.98
N ILE A 496 1.32 -6.64 -15.75
CA ILE A 496 1.41 -5.29 -15.20
C ILE A 496 2.88 -4.87 -15.12
N ARG A 497 3.76 -5.73 -14.61
CA ARG A 497 5.20 -5.42 -14.53
C ARG A 497 5.84 -5.23 -15.90
N VAL A 498 5.46 -6.06 -16.88
CA VAL A 498 5.90 -5.92 -18.27
C VAL A 498 5.37 -4.63 -18.89
N ARG A 499 4.13 -4.23 -18.60
CA ARG A 499 3.56 -2.95 -19.05
C ARG A 499 4.24 -1.76 -18.39
N GLU A 500 4.52 -1.81 -17.08
CA GLU A 500 5.31 -0.78 -16.39
C GLU A 500 6.69 -0.64 -17.03
N ASN A 501 7.38 -1.76 -17.26
CA ASN A 501 8.69 -1.77 -17.90
C ASN A 501 8.60 -1.27 -19.36
N LYS A 502 7.60 -1.70 -20.13
CA LYS A 502 7.38 -1.24 -21.51
C LYS A 502 6.98 0.23 -21.57
N ALA A 503 6.18 0.72 -20.63
CA ALA A 503 5.80 2.13 -20.54
C ALA A 503 7.01 2.97 -20.14
N ALA A 504 7.86 2.48 -19.24
CA ALA A 504 9.15 3.11 -18.93
C ALA A 504 10.05 3.14 -20.18
N ILE A 505 10.18 2.02 -20.90
CA ILE A 505 10.96 1.93 -22.15
C ILE A 505 10.37 2.80 -23.26
N ALA A 506 9.05 2.82 -23.43
CA ALA A 506 8.35 3.62 -24.43
C ALA A 506 8.35 5.10 -24.08
N ALA A 507 8.30 5.47 -22.81
CA ALA A 507 8.54 6.85 -22.37
C ALA A 507 9.97 7.27 -22.76
N VAL A 508 10.97 6.41 -22.50
CA VAL A 508 12.36 6.63 -22.93
C VAL A 508 12.49 6.70 -24.47
N ALA A 509 11.78 5.87 -25.23
CA ALA A 509 11.82 5.85 -26.70
C ALA A 509 11.03 6.99 -27.36
N ALA A 510 9.89 7.38 -26.80
CA ALA A 510 9.09 8.52 -27.26
C ALA A 510 9.86 9.82 -27.09
N ASP A 511 10.57 9.98 -25.96
CA ASP A 511 11.49 11.09 -25.70
C ASP A 511 12.62 11.13 -26.76
N ALA A 512 13.10 9.96 -27.21
CA ALA A 512 14.09 9.86 -28.29
C ALA A 512 13.55 10.25 -29.68
N THR A 513 12.31 9.88 -30.04
CA THR A 513 11.67 10.23 -31.33
C THR A 513 11.18 11.68 -31.43
N VAL A 514 10.72 12.28 -30.33
CA VAL A 514 10.37 13.71 -30.31
C VAL A 514 11.63 14.56 -30.50
N SER A 515 12.75 14.11 -29.92
CA SER A 515 14.07 14.73 -30.11
C SER A 515 14.63 14.61 -31.55
N SER A 516 14.21 13.61 -32.35
CA SER A 516 14.60 13.50 -33.77
C SER A 516 13.73 14.34 -34.70
N CYS A 517 12.42 14.46 -34.42
CA CYS A 517 11.48 15.21 -35.26
C CYS A 517 11.65 16.75 -35.11
N SER A 518 12.00 17.22 -33.90
CA SER A 518 12.33 18.63 -33.66
C SER A 518 13.65 19.07 -34.31
N ARG A 519 14.57 18.13 -34.59
CA ARG A 519 15.85 18.38 -35.27
C ARG A 519 15.72 18.61 -36.78
N THR A 520 14.71 18.03 -37.43
CA THR A 520 14.47 18.19 -38.88
C THR A 520 13.72 19.47 -39.26
N ALA A 521 13.04 20.12 -38.32
CA ALA A 521 12.26 21.34 -38.60
C ALA A 521 13.07 22.65 -38.47
N SER A 522 14.27 22.62 -37.87
CA SER A 522 15.05 23.83 -37.56
C SER A 522 16.22 24.10 -38.52
N THR A 523 16.41 23.31 -39.58
CA THR A 523 17.56 23.43 -40.51
C THR A 523 17.37 24.39 -41.68
N SER A 524 16.41 25.32 -41.63
CA SER A 524 16.21 26.31 -42.70
C SER A 524 16.08 27.74 -42.22
N THR A 525 17.06 28.27 -41.49
CA THR A 525 17.39 29.72 -41.50
C THR A 525 18.64 30.04 -40.64
N SER A 526 19.53 30.85 -41.22
CA SER A 526 20.44 31.85 -40.61
C SER A 526 21.66 31.44 -39.74
N THR A 527 22.84 31.57 -40.37
CA THR A 527 24.00 32.44 -40.07
C THR A 527 24.64 32.50 -38.67
N GLU A 528 25.89 32.05 -38.64
CA GLU A 528 27.05 32.29 -37.74
C GLU A 528 26.87 33.16 -36.48
N MET A 529 26.84 32.48 -35.32
CA MET A 529 27.41 32.93 -34.04
C MET A 529 27.99 31.71 -33.33
N ILE A 530 29.21 31.84 -32.80
CA ILE A 530 29.98 30.79 -32.15
C ILE A 530 29.28 30.37 -30.85
N ALA A 531 28.44 29.34 -30.93
CA ALA A 531 27.89 28.63 -29.78
C ALA A 531 28.52 27.22 -29.75
N MET A 532 29.22 26.89 -28.66
CA MET A 532 29.82 25.58 -28.40
C MET A 532 28.74 24.54 -28.09
N THR A 533 27.91 24.22 -29.09
CA THR A 533 26.97 23.10 -29.05
C THR A 533 27.41 22.11 -30.11
N GLN A 534 27.65 20.85 -29.73
CA GLN A 534 28.13 19.79 -30.63
C GLN A 534 27.35 19.77 -31.95
N THR A 535 28.06 19.92 -33.07
CA THR A 535 27.58 19.62 -34.42
C THR A 535 27.27 18.13 -34.51
N LEU A 536 25.99 17.78 -34.59
CA LEU A 536 25.55 16.44 -34.95
C LEU A 536 25.65 16.29 -36.47
N GLU A 537 26.68 15.61 -36.96
CA GLU A 537 26.73 15.13 -38.34
C GLU A 537 25.50 14.24 -38.63
N ALA A 538 24.80 14.50 -39.73
CA ALA A 538 23.65 13.72 -40.17
C ALA A 538 24.08 12.29 -40.54
N LEU A 539 23.60 11.30 -39.77
CA LEU A 539 23.90 9.89 -39.99
C LEU A 539 23.04 9.32 -41.13
N THR A 540 23.69 8.83 -42.19
CA THR A 540 23.08 7.96 -43.20
C THR A 540 22.74 6.58 -42.61
N PRO A 541 21.78 5.83 -43.20
CA PRO A 541 21.24 4.58 -42.63
C PRO A 541 22.29 3.48 -42.37
N ALA A 542 23.48 3.58 -42.94
CA ALA A 542 24.58 2.64 -42.76
C ALA A 542 25.32 2.77 -41.41
N ASN A 543 25.13 3.86 -40.65
CA ASN A 543 25.92 4.19 -39.45
C ASN A 543 25.12 4.22 -38.13
N GLY A 544 23.90 3.66 -38.10
CA GLY A 544 23.04 3.67 -36.91
C GLY A 544 23.47 2.67 -35.83
N THR A 545 23.24 3.00 -34.55
CA THR A 545 23.48 2.12 -33.39
C THR A 545 22.37 1.09 -33.15
N ALA A 546 21.38 1.01 -34.05
CA ALA A 546 20.20 0.13 -33.95
C ALA A 546 20.51 -1.36 -34.16
N THR A 547 21.70 -1.70 -34.67
CA THR A 547 22.17 -3.08 -34.80
C THR A 547 23.42 -3.30 -33.96
N THR A 548 23.70 -4.53 -33.53
CA THR A 548 24.91 -4.85 -32.74
C THR A 548 26.19 -4.52 -33.52
N THR A 549 26.18 -4.72 -34.85
CA THR A 549 27.30 -4.37 -35.73
C THR A 549 27.48 -2.86 -35.85
N GLY A 550 26.39 -2.11 -36.06
CA GLY A 550 26.42 -0.65 -36.12
C GLY A 550 26.85 -0.03 -34.79
N ALA A 551 26.38 -0.57 -33.65
CA ALA A 551 26.82 -0.16 -32.32
C ALA A 551 28.32 -0.41 -32.10
N LYS A 552 28.85 -1.56 -32.54
CA LYS A 552 30.30 -1.86 -32.46
C LYS A 552 31.14 -0.93 -33.34
N LEU A 553 30.71 -0.67 -34.57
CA LEU A 553 31.40 0.25 -35.48
C LEU A 553 31.37 1.69 -34.95
N HIS A 554 30.22 2.13 -34.45
CA HIS A 554 30.09 3.43 -33.79
C HIS A 554 31.02 3.53 -32.57
N ALA A 555 31.04 2.53 -31.68
CA ALA A 555 31.93 2.52 -30.52
C ALA A 555 33.42 2.59 -30.91
N ARG A 556 33.84 1.88 -31.97
CA ARG A 556 35.20 1.98 -32.51
C ARG A 556 35.50 3.36 -33.10
N ALA A 557 34.54 3.98 -33.78
CA ALA A 557 34.69 5.33 -34.33
C ALA A 557 34.76 6.41 -33.26
N GLN A 558 34.20 6.17 -32.07
CA GLN A 558 34.35 7.06 -30.90
C GLN A 558 35.66 6.84 -30.14
N HIS A 559 36.41 5.76 -30.42
CA HIS A 559 37.68 5.47 -29.74
C HIS A 559 38.70 6.59 -30.01
N GLY A 560 39.27 7.16 -28.93
CA GLY A 560 40.23 8.26 -29.01
C GLY A 560 39.60 9.66 -29.10
N ARG A 561 38.27 9.79 -29.22
CA ARG A 561 37.61 11.10 -29.13
C ARG A 561 37.48 11.52 -27.66
N THR A 562 37.92 12.73 -27.35
CA THR A 562 37.77 13.36 -26.04
C THR A 562 36.67 14.42 -26.08
N SER A 563 35.91 14.56 -25.00
CA SER A 563 35.01 15.70 -24.78
C SER A 563 35.69 16.69 -23.85
N GLU A 564 35.40 17.97 -23.98
CA GLU A 564 35.83 18.97 -23.01
C GLU A 564 35.23 18.71 -21.63
N THR A 565 33.97 18.25 -21.61
CA THR A 565 33.22 17.84 -20.42
C THR A 565 33.16 16.31 -20.36
N MET A 566 34.03 15.70 -19.55
CA MET A 566 34.11 14.25 -19.36
C MET A 566 34.74 13.87 -18.02
N VAL A 567 34.57 12.61 -17.62
CA VAL A 567 35.34 11.99 -16.54
C VAL A 567 36.68 11.52 -17.09
N HIS A 568 37.77 11.76 -16.35
CA HIS A 568 39.11 11.30 -16.69
C HIS A 568 39.42 9.99 -15.97
N VAL A 569 39.76 8.95 -16.74
CA VAL A 569 40.10 7.62 -16.22
C VAL A 569 41.42 7.17 -16.86
N PRO A 570 42.52 7.02 -16.08
CA PRO A 570 42.63 7.32 -14.64
C PRO A 570 42.51 8.82 -14.33
N ALA A 571 42.16 9.20 -13.10
CA ALA A 571 42.00 10.61 -12.71
C ALA A 571 43.28 11.45 -12.93
N THR A 572 44.45 10.82 -12.83
CA THR A 572 45.76 11.42 -13.12
C THR A 572 45.96 11.82 -14.58
N SER A 573 45.12 11.33 -15.51
CA SER A 573 45.13 11.75 -16.91
C SER A 573 44.38 13.08 -17.14
N ALA A 574 43.85 13.70 -16.09
CA ALA A 574 43.15 14.96 -16.20
C ALA A 574 44.08 16.08 -16.69
N PRO A 575 43.57 17.02 -17.49
CA PRO A 575 44.35 18.15 -17.96
C PRO A 575 44.79 19.03 -16.80
N ALA A 576 45.96 19.66 -16.94
CA ALA A 576 46.57 20.47 -15.88
C ALA A 576 45.64 21.54 -15.32
N ARG A 577 44.66 22.05 -16.09
CA ARG A 577 43.67 23.02 -15.59
C ARG A 577 42.89 22.54 -14.35
N LEU A 578 42.52 21.26 -14.29
CA LEU A 578 41.74 20.69 -13.17
C LEU A 578 42.59 20.57 -11.90
N THR A 579 43.90 20.35 -12.07
CA THR A 579 44.79 19.96 -10.97
C THR A 579 45.78 21.06 -10.59
N ALA A 580 45.96 22.11 -11.40
CA ALA A 580 46.99 23.14 -11.23
C ALA A 580 46.93 23.82 -9.85
N ALA A 581 45.72 24.15 -9.40
CA ALA A 581 45.47 24.83 -8.12
C ALA A 581 45.62 23.90 -6.90
N LEU A 582 45.80 22.59 -7.09
CA LEU A 582 45.92 21.63 -6.00
C LEU A 582 47.36 21.55 -5.48
N PRO A 583 47.56 21.35 -4.16
CA PRO A 583 48.86 21.00 -3.59
C PRO A 583 49.43 19.72 -4.23
N GLN A 584 50.75 19.55 -4.19
CA GLN A 584 51.40 18.37 -4.80
C GLN A 584 50.89 17.06 -4.20
N GLU A 585 50.72 16.99 -2.88
CA GLU A 585 50.20 15.81 -2.18
C GLU A 585 48.78 15.42 -2.65
N ALA A 586 47.95 16.42 -2.99
CA ALA A 586 46.61 16.18 -3.54
C ALA A 586 46.66 15.63 -4.97
N LYS A 587 47.62 16.11 -5.79
CA LYS A 587 47.83 15.60 -7.16
C LYS A 587 48.26 14.14 -7.17
N ASP A 588 49.09 13.74 -6.20
CA ASP A 588 49.62 12.39 -6.08
C ASP A 588 48.58 11.38 -5.56
N SER A 589 47.47 11.87 -4.98
CA SER A 589 46.42 11.06 -4.33
C SER A 589 45.02 11.23 -4.95
N LEU A 590 44.96 11.67 -6.22
CA LEU A 590 43.73 11.87 -6.98
C LEU A 590 42.92 10.57 -7.12
N THR A 591 41.65 10.62 -6.72
CA THR A 591 40.68 9.53 -6.87
C THR A 591 39.62 9.83 -7.92
N TRP A 592 39.36 11.10 -8.22
CA TRP A 592 38.38 11.51 -9.23
C TRP A 592 38.78 12.82 -9.90
N ALA A 593 38.54 12.92 -11.21
CA ALA A 593 38.67 14.16 -11.96
C ALA A 593 37.64 14.19 -13.10
N GLU A 594 36.79 15.20 -13.12
CA GLU A 594 35.69 15.34 -14.08
C GLU A 594 35.38 16.82 -14.34
N THR A 595 35.06 17.17 -15.58
CA THR A 595 34.40 18.45 -15.90
C THR A 595 32.92 18.18 -16.21
N LEU A 596 32.02 18.66 -15.34
CA LEU A 596 30.58 18.48 -15.46
C LEU A 596 29.93 19.66 -16.18
N SER A 597 29.43 19.41 -17.39
CA SER A 597 28.69 20.38 -18.19
C SER A 597 27.42 20.90 -17.47
N PHE A 598 27.02 22.13 -17.79
CA PHE A 598 25.69 22.62 -17.45
C PHE A 598 24.59 21.77 -18.11
N GLY A 599 23.47 21.57 -17.41
CA GLY A 599 22.37 20.69 -17.82
C GLY A 599 22.68 19.19 -17.72
N ARG A 600 23.69 18.80 -16.93
CA ARG A 600 24.10 17.39 -16.73
C ARG A 600 24.22 17.05 -15.26
N TYR A 601 24.34 15.75 -14.99
CA TYR A 601 24.51 15.20 -13.66
C TYR A 601 25.68 14.20 -13.64
N THR A 602 26.25 14.02 -12.45
CA THR A 602 27.22 12.96 -12.17
C THR A 602 26.92 12.32 -10.82
N HIS A 603 27.60 11.21 -10.52
CA HIS A 603 27.58 10.61 -9.20
C HIS A 603 28.97 10.06 -8.87
N LEU A 604 29.39 10.25 -7.62
CA LEU A 604 30.68 9.83 -7.11
C LEU A 604 30.46 8.98 -5.87
N GLU A 605 31.09 7.81 -5.80
CA GLU A 605 31.17 7.04 -4.56
C GLU A 605 32.57 7.26 -3.98
N LEU A 606 32.63 7.97 -2.86
CA LEU A 606 33.87 8.45 -2.26
C LEU A 606 34.00 7.89 -0.84
N ALA A 607 35.22 7.50 -0.48
CA ALA A 607 35.51 6.99 0.85
C ALA A 607 35.61 8.12 1.88
N ARG A 608 35.43 7.79 3.16
CA ARG A 608 35.76 8.67 4.30
C ARG A 608 37.19 9.21 4.17
N GLY A 609 37.37 10.47 4.57
CA GLY A 609 38.66 11.17 4.46
C GLY A 609 39.03 11.57 3.03
N THR A 610 38.06 11.64 2.12
CA THR A 610 38.24 12.21 0.79
C THR A 610 37.90 13.70 0.83
N ARG A 611 38.75 14.53 0.24
CA ARG A 611 38.49 15.95 0.02
C ARG A 611 38.06 16.15 -1.43
N LEU A 612 36.96 16.88 -1.63
CA LEU A 612 36.35 17.16 -2.91
C LEU A 612 36.37 18.66 -3.15
N ARG A 613 36.90 19.09 -4.29
CA ARG A 613 36.84 20.47 -4.76
C ARG A 613 35.90 20.59 -5.94
N LEU A 614 34.98 21.54 -5.87
CA LEU A 614 34.17 22.01 -7.00
C LEU A 614 34.70 23.40 -7.39
N THR A 615 34.90 23.65 -8.69
CA THR A 615 35.35 24.95 -9.20
C THR A 615 34.43 25.43 -10.33
N ASP A 616 33.78 26.58 -10.13
CA ASP A 616 32.97 27.26 -11.14
C ASP A 616 33.89 27.97 -12.14
N LEU A 617 33.97 27.44 -13.37
CA LEU A 617 34.99 27.87 -14.34
C LEU A 617 34.73 29.28 -14.85
N ASP A 618 33.49 29.53 -15.29
CA ASP A 618 33.13 30.79 -15.94
C ASP A 618 32.22 31.67 -15.07
N GLY A 619 31.91 31.23 -13.85
CA GLY A 619 31.20 32.04 -12.85
C GLY A 619 29.68 31.95 -12.96
N ASP A 620 29.15 30.96 -13.66
CA ASP A 620 27.71 30.76 -13.84
C ASP A 620 27.27 29.31 -13.63
N ALA A 621 28.09 28.49 -12.95
CA ALA A 621 27.69 27.15 -12.54
C ALA A 621 26.63 27.21 -11.43
N CYS A 622 25.86 26.14 -11.28
CA CYS A 622 24.94 25.98 -10.15
C CYS A 622 24.76 24.51 -9.85
N VAL A 623 25.51 24.04 -8.86
CA VAL A 623 25.67 22.62 -8.58
C VAL A 623 24.77 22.24 -7.43
N HIS A 624 23.68 21.54 -7.74
CA HIS A 624 22.82 20.93 -6.76
C HIS A 624 23.42 19.62 -6.26
N ALA A 625 23.54 19.47 -4.95
CA ALA A 625 24.19 18.31 -4.32
C ALA A 625 23.24 17.58 -3.37
N VAL A 626 23.25 16.25 -3.49
CA VAL A 626 22.65 15.30 -2.55
C VAL A 626 23.75 14.34 -2.10
N ILE A 627 23.85 14.12 -0.79
CA ILE A 627 24.81 13.18 -0.19
C ILE A 627 24.01 12.03 0.42
N ILE A 628 24.40 10.80 0.10
CA ILE A 628 23.79 9.56 0.60
C ILE A 628 24.91 8.74 1.22
N ARG A 629 24.68 8.14 2.39
CA ARG A 629 25.68 7.25 2.98
C ARG A 629 25.85 5.99 2.11
N SER A 630 27.09 5.63 1.78
CA SER A 630 27.34 4.38 1.04
C SER A 630 26.94 3.16 1.88
N GLY A 631 26.34 2.16 1.23
CA GLY A 631 25.81 0.95 1.87
C GLY A 631 24.56 1.15 2.74
N ALA A 632 24.12 2.37 2.99
CA ALA A 632 22.98 2.68 3.85
C ALA A 632 22.09 3.77 3.24
N GLN A 633 21.39 3.42 2.15
CA GLN A 633 20.58 4.35 1.37
C GLN A 633 19.59 5.15 2.22
N HIS A 634 19.13 4.64 3.36
CA HIS A 634 18.19 5.34 4.23
C HIS A 634 18.78 6.61 4.85
N GLU A 635 20.08 6.64 5.15
CA GLU A 635 20.77 7.76 5.79
C GLU A 635 21.31 8.73 4.72
N ARG A 636 20.79 9.96 4.73
CA ARG A 636 20.94 10.93 3.65
C ARG A 636 21.09 12.33 4.20
N LEU A 637 21.63 13.23 3.38
CA LEU A 637 21.73 14.64 3.69
C LEU A 637 20.37 15.20 4.14
N ASN A 638 20.38 15.82 5.31
CA ASN A 638 19.27 16.59 5.84
C ASN A 638 19.63 18.07 5.79
N VAL A 639 19.11 18.75 4.77
CA VAL A 639 19.30 20.19 4.56
C VAL A 639 18.73 21.00 5.72
N ALA A 640 17.62 20.56 6.32
CA ALA A 640 17.02 21.27 7.44
C ALA A 640 17.93 21.23 8.67
N ASP A 641 18.52 20.08 9.01
CA ASP A 641 19.44 19.97 10.14
C ASP A 641 20.76 20.68 9.86
N THR A 642 21.25 20.62 8.62
CA THR A 642 22.43 21.36 8.14
C THR A 642 22.30 22.86 8.43
N VAL A 643 21.10 23.44 8.31
CA VAL A 643 20.85 24.86 8.64
C VAL A 643 20.51 25.08 10.12
N LYS A 644 19.64 24.23 10.67
CA LYS A 644 19.03 24.41 11.99
C LYS A 644 20.00 24.16 13.13
N VAL A 645 20.83 23.12 13.03
CA VAL A 645 21.73 22.72 14.11
C VAL A 645 22.83 23.76 14.37
N PRO A 646 23.55 24.27 13.36
CA PRO A 646 24.51 25.35 13.58
C PRO A 646 23.86 26.74 13.71
N TRP A 647 22.52 26.83 13.65
CA TRP A 647 21.78 28.11 13.63
C TRP A 647 22.27 29.07 12.55
N GLN A 648 22.65 28.53 11.39
CA GLN A 648 23.22 29.29 10.29
C GLN A 648 22.62 28.81 8.96
N ALA A 649 21.95 29.68 8.23
CA ALA A 649 21.34 29.35 6.94
C ALA A 649 22.30 29.52 5.75
N TYR A 650 23.33 30.34 5.90
CA TYR A 650 24.28 30.65 4.84
C TYR A 650 25.53 29.81 5.02
N MET A 651 25.72 28.86 4.10
CA MET A 651 26.87 27.97 4.13
C MET A 651 28.15 28.72 3.74
N THR A 652 29.23 28.43 4.44
CA THR A 652 30.58 28.90 4.13
C THR A 652 31.61 27.97 4.80
N THR A 653 32.89 28.34 4.83
CA THR A 653 33.94 27.60 5.54
C THR A 653 33.54 27.33 6.99
N GLY A 654 33.70 26.08 7.45
CA GLY A 654 33.32 25.61 8.77
C GLY A 654 31.89 25.04 8.88
N HIS A 655 31.10 25.06 7.79
CA HIS A 655 29.72 24.64 7.83
C HIS A 655 29.57 23.09 7.82
N PRO A 656 28.83 22.50 8.79
CA PRO A 656 28.60 21.06 8.86
C PRO A 656 27.45 20.61 7.96
N LEU A 657 27.65 19.57 7.14
CA LEU A 657 26.59 18.94 6.35
C LEU A 657 26.11 17.67 7.05
N LEU A 658 24.88 17.70 7.57
CA LEU A 658 24.34 16.69 8.48
C LEU A 658 23.40 15.71 7.76
N SER A 659 23.41 14.46 8.18
CA SER A 659 22.43 13.44 7.76
C SER A 659 21.11 13.58 8.53
N ASP A 660 20.06 12.91 8.06
CA ASP A 660 18.79 12.70 8.79
C ASP A 660 18.92 11.88 10.08
N ALA A 661 20.06 11.23 10.31
CA ALA A 661 20.44 10.62 11.58
C ALA A 661 21.24 11.56 12.51
N GLY A 662 21.39 12.84 12.15
CA GLY A 662 22.15 13.84 12.91
C GLY A 662 23.67 13.67 12.89
N ARG A 663 24.21 12.79 12.03
CA ARG A 663 25.66 12.58 11.85
C ARG A 663 26.25 13.53 10.83
N LEU A 664 27.52 13.87 11.00
CA LEU A 664 28.27 14.69 10.07
C LEU A 664 28.65 13.85 8.83
N MET A 665 28.14 14.22 7.66
CA MET A 665 28.47 13.56 6.39
C MET A 665 29.69 14.22 5.73
N ALA A 666 29.72 15.55 5.73
CA ALA A 666 30.80 16.36 5.17
C ALA A 666 30.94 17.69 5.92
N THR A 667 32.09 18.35 5.79
CA THR A 667 32.32 19.73 6.26
C THR A 667 32.82 20.58 5.11
N VAL A 668 32.33 21.81 4.99
CA VAL A 668 32.92 22.80 4.07
C VAL A 668 34.24 23.30 4.68
N VAL A 669 35.37 22.91 4.10
CA VAL A 669 36.71 23.20 4.64
C VAL A 669 37.40 24.38 3.95
N ALA A 670 36.93 24.76 2.77
CA ALA A 670 37.31 25.99 2.10
C ALA A 670 36.16 26.46 1.20
N ASP A 671 35.94 27.77 1.14
CA ASP A 671 34.93 28.39 0.29
C ASP A 671 35.40 29.78 -0.14
N SER A 672 35.59 29.99 -1.44
CA SER A 672 35.85 31.30 -2.03
C SER A 672 34.64 31.90 -2.75
N SER A 673 33.52 31.17 -2.79
CA SER A 673 32.28 31.63 -3.42
C SER A 673 31.43 32.42 -2.43
N GLY A 674 31.12 31.86 -1.26
CA GLY A 674 30.16 32.42 -0.31
C GLY A 674 28.74 32.54 -0.87
N LYS A 675 28.45 31.97 -2.05
CA LYS A 675 27.17 32.03 -2.74
C LYS A 675 26.59 30.63 -2.86
N HIS A 676 25.85 30.23 -1.83
CA HIS A 676 25.23 28.92 -1.73
C HIS A 676 23.78 29.04 -1.25
N ASP A 677 22.98 28.02 -1.51
CA ASP A 677 21.59 27.98 -1.07
C ASP A 677 21.22 26.63 -0.45
N ALA A 678 20.61 26.71 0.75
CA ALA A 678 20.06 25.59 1.50
C ALA A 678 18.54 25.72 1.72
N LEU A 679 17.89 26.73 1.15
CA LEU A 679 16.51 27.10 1.44
C LEU A 679 15.55 26.77 0.28
N THR A 680 15.99 26.88 -0.98
CA THR A 680 15.06 26.80 -2.13
C THR A 680 15.06 25.46 -2.84
N GLY A 681 16.07 24.62 -2.60
CA GLY A 681 16.19 23.30 -3.22
C GLY A 681 16.59 23.39 -4.70
N THR A 682 15.97 22.58 -5.56
CA THR A 682 16.30 22.53 -6.99
C THR A 682 15.08 22.66 -7.88
N THR A 683 15.31 22.95 -9.16
CA THR A 683 14.26 23.05 -10.17
C THR A 683 13.56 21.71 -10.38
N ASN A 684 12.29 21.77 -10.77
CA ASN A 684 11.46 20.59 -11.03
C ASN A 684 10.87 20.65 -12.44
N LEU A 685 10.36 19.51 -12.92
CA LEU A 685 9.82 19.36 -14.27
C LEU A 685 8.78 20.45 -14.62
N ALA A 686 7.84 20.71 -13.72
CA ALA A 686 6.80 21.71 -13.95
C ALA A 686 7.37 23.13 -14.04
N GLY A 687 8.29 23.48 -13.13
CA GLY A 687 8.95 24.78 -13.09
C GLY A 687 9.77 25.05 -14.36
N ASN A 688 10.62 24.11 -14.76
CA ASN A 688 11.41 24.27 -15.98
C ASN A 688 10.55 24.25 -17.24
N THR A 689 9.52 23.42 -17.30
CA THR A 689 8.61 23.42 -18.47
C THR A 689 7.89 24.76 -18.60
N ALA A 690 7.42 25.34 -17.49
CA ALA A 690 6.77 26.65 -17.49
C ALA A 690 7.72 27.79 -17.86
N LYS A 691 8.97 27.74 -17.39
CA LYS A 691 9.95 28.82 -17.54
C LYS A 691 10.76 28.75 -18.83
N TYR A 692 11.20 27.55 -19.21
CA TYR A 692 12.13 27.28 -20.31
C TYR A 692 11.51 26.45 -21.45
N GLY A 693 10.23 26.10 -21.36
CA GLY A 693 9.51 25.33 -22.39
C GLY A 693 9.73 23.81 -22.34
N ALA A 694 10.70 23.30 -21.58
CA ALA A 694 10.95 21.88 -21.37
C ALA A 694 11.57 21.63 -19.99
N GLY A 695 11.58 20.38 -19.53
CA GLY A 695 12.13 20.05 -18.20
C GLY A 695 12.48 18.58 -17.94
N SER A 696 12.27 17.68 -18.92
CA SER A 696 12.69 16.28 -18.78
C SER A 696 14.22 16.16 -18.75
N ALA A 697 14.74 15.06 -18.19
CA ALA A 697 16.19 14.92 -17.95
C ALA A 697 17.07 14.97 -19.22
N HIS A 698 16.49 14.72 -20.40
CA HIS A 698 17.17 14.75 -21.69
C HIS A 698 16.73 15.92 -22.58
N SER A 699 15.95 16.86 -22.05
CA SER A 699 15.54 18.06 -22.78
C SER A 699 16.70 19.07 -22.90
N PRO A 700 16.51 20.17 -23.67
CA PRO A 700 17.44 21.31 -23.68
C PRO A 700 17.54 22.05 -22.33
N SER A 701 16.57 21.88 -21.43
CA SER A 701 16.47 22.59 -20.16
C SER A 701 16.12 21.67 -18.97
N PRO A 702 16.94 20.63 -18.71
CA PRO A 702 16.60 19.57 -17.78
C PRO A 702 16.50 20.08 -16.34
N ALA A 703 15.42 19.71 -15.66
CA ALA A 703 15.19 20.10 -14.27
C ALA A 703 16.10 19.33 -13.31
N GLY A 704 16.58 20.01 -12.27
CA GLY A 704 17.55 19.44 -11.34
C GLY A 704 17.03 18.22 -10.59
N ARG A 705 15.74 18.19 -10.21
CA ARG A 705 15.14 17.00 -9.60
C ARG A 705 15.19 15.78 -10.52
N GLU A 706 14.97 15.96 -11.82
CA GLU A 706 15.02 14.86 -12.79
C GLU A 706 16.45 14.35 -12.97
N LEU A 707 17.42 15.27 -13.03
CA LEU A 707 18.86 14.96 -13.08
C LEU A 707 19.35 14.21 -11.83
N LEU A 708 19.00 14.70 -10.63
CA LEU A 708 19.33 14.03 -9.35
C LEU A 708 18.63 12.68 -9.23
N THR A 709 17.43 12.51 -9.81
CA THR A 709 16.73 11.22 -9.86
C THR A 709 17.51 10.20 -10.68
N LEU A 710 18.01 10.58 -11.85
CA LEU A 710 18.84 9.66 -12.65
C LEU A 710 20.11 9.25 -11.92
N GLY A 711 20.77 10.19 -11.23
CA GLY A 711 21.95 9.90 -10.42
C GLY A 711 21.65 8.98 -9.23
N GLY A 712 20.61 9.29 -8.46
CA GLY A 712 20.19 8.50 -7.29
C GLY A 712 19.74 7.08 -7.65
N MET A 713 19.06 6.89 -8.78
CA MET A 713 18.59 5.57 -9.22
C MET A 713 19.73 4.57 -9.44
N LYS A 714 20.91 5.03 -9.85
CA LYS A 714 22.11 4.17 -9.99
C LYS A 714 22.60 3.61 -8.67
N HIS A 715 22.21 4.24 -7.57
CA HIS A 715 22.53 3.86 -6.19
C HIS A 715 21.30 3.34 -5.44
N GLY A 716 20.26 2.91 -6.17
CA GLY A 716 19.02 2.34 -5.62
C GLY A 716 18.10 3.34 -4.92
N VAL A 717 18.33 4.65 -5.07
CA VAL A 717 17.48 5.70 -4.52
C VAL A 717 16.44 6.12 -5.55
N SER A 718 15.16 5.89 -5.26
CA SER A 718 14.05 6.33 -6.10
C SER A 718 13.75 7.82 -5.92
N GLN A 719 12.98 8.42 -6.85
CA GLN A 719 12.59 9.83 -6.78
C GLN A 719 11.93 10.22 -5.44
N ARG A 720 11.10 9.34 -4.86
CA ARG A 720 10.43 9.57 -3.56
C ARG A 720 11.39 9.62 -2.38
N GLN A 721 12.60 9.11 -2.55
CA GLN A 721 13.62 9.00 -1.52
C GLN A 721 14.74 10.05 -1.70
N LEU A 722 14.65 10.91 -2.71
CA LEU A 722 15.59 12.02 -2.87
C LEU A 722 15.29 13.09 -1.82
N PRO A 723 16.27 13.45 -0.97
CA PRO A 723 16.11 14.57 -0.06
C PRO A 723 16.15 15.90 -0.84
N PRO A 724 15.76 17.02 -0.21
CA PRO A 724 16.12 18.34 -0.71
C PRO A 724 17.63 18.43 -0.98
N SER A 725 18.01 19.12 -2.06
CA SER A 725 19.41 19.37 -2.39
C SER A 725 19.88 20.68 -1.79
N LEU A 726 21.17 20.78 -1.49
CA LEU A 726 21.88 22.05 -1.39
C LEU A 726 22.26 22.54 -2.79
N SER A 727 22.50 23.83 -2.98
CA SER A 727 23.12 24.35 -4.21
C SER A 727 24.38 25.17 -3.91
N PHE A 728 25.42 24.95 -4.72
CA PHE A 728 26.67 25.69 -4.69
C PHE A 728 26.75 26.66 -5.87
N PHE A 729 27.54 27.72 -5.69
CA PHE A 729 27.80 28.83 -6.63
C PHE A 729 26.65 29.79 -6.94
N LYS A 730 25.40 29.48 -6.58
CA LYS A 730 24.28 30.44 -6.66
C LYS A 730 23.57 30.55 -5.32
N GLY A 731 23.57 31.76 -4.77
CA GLY A 731 23.06 32.00 -3.42
C GLY A 731 21.72 32.72 -3.39
N VAL A 732 21.14 32.75 -2.19
CA VAL A 732 19.96 33.55 -1.86
C VAL A 732 20.20 34.35 -0.58
N THR A 733 19.39 35.38 -0.35
CA THR A 733 19.34 36.15 0.89
C THR A 733 17.91 36.30 1.37
N VAL A 734 17.67 36.16 2.67
CA VAL A 734 16.35 36.36 3.29
C VAL A 734 16.23 37.81 3.77
N GLY A 735 15.23 38.53 3.25
CA GLY A 735 14.92 39.90 3.64
C GLY A 735 14.27 39.97 5.03
N PRO A 736 14.18 41.17 5.64
CA PRO A 736 13.54 41.37 6.94
C PRO A 736 12.05 40.97 6.98
N ASP A 737 11.39 40.94 5.82
CA ASP A 737 10.00 40.51 5.63
C ASP A 737 9.85 38.99 5.42
N GLY A 738 10.97 38.25 5.44
CA GLY A 738 11.01 36.82 5.17
C GLY A 738 11.03 36.46 3.68
N SER A 739 11.08 37.44 2.76
CA SER A 739 11.18 37.17 1.32
C SER A 739 12.57 36.62 0.97
N ILE A 740 12.62 35.60 0.10
CA ILE A 740 13.88 35.03 -0.38
C ILE A 740 14.25 35.70 -1.71
N GLN A 741 15.40 36.36 -1.75
CA GLN A 741 15.92 37.06 -2.94
C GLN A 741 17.11 36.30 -3.53
N PHE A 742 17.14 36.17 -4.86
CA PHE A 742 18.25 35.55 -5.56
C PHE A 742 19.48 36.47 -5.56
N ALA A 743 20.61 35.97 -5.06
CA ALA A 743 21.82 36.75 -4.82
C ALA A 743 22.94 36.52 -5.86
N GLY A 744 22.67 35.73 -6.91
CA GLY A 744 23.59 35.47 -8.02
C GLY A 744 24.78 34.57 -7.66
N SER A 745 25.78 34.57 -8.55
CA SER A 745 27.07 33.88 -8.37
C SER A 745 28.16 34.82 -7.86
N ALA A 746 29.24 34.24 -7.34
CA ALA A 746 30.45 34.93 -6.89
C ALA A 746 31.38 35.33 -8.06
N GLY A 747 31.21 34.72 -9.23
CA GLY A 747 32.04 34.95 -10.41
C GLY A 747 33.01 33.79 -10.72
N ALA A 748 33.74 33.93 -11.82
CA ALA A 748 34.61 32.89 -12.39
C ALA A 748 35.77 32.52 -11.46
N GLY A 749 36.11 31.23 -11.43
CA GLY A 749 37.20 30.66 -10.62
C GLY A 749 36.85 30.45 -9.14
N ALA A 750 35.62 30.76 -8.70
CA ALA A 750 35.16 30.48 -7.35
C ALA A 750 35.14 28.97 -7.09
N ALA A 751 35.49 28.56 -5.86
CA ALA A 751 35.59 27.16 -5.50
C ALA A 751 35.08 26.88 -4.09
N VAL A 752 34.59 25.67 -3.89
CA VAL A 752 34.19 25.13 -2.58
C VAL A 752 34.79 23.75 -2.40
N GLU A 753 35.24 23.47 -1.18
CA GLU A 753 35.85 22.20 -0.81
C GLU A 753 35.12 21.53 0.34
N LEU A 754 34.82 20.25 0.15
CA LEU A 754 34.14 19.39 1.13
C LEU A 754 35.10 18.31 1.61
N LEU A 755 35.16 18.09 2.92
CA LEU A 755 35.85 16.95 3.53
C LEU A 755 34.84 15.93 4.05
N LEU A 756 34.92 14.68 3.57
CA LEU A 756 33.96 13.62 3.92
C LEU A 756 34.30 12.91 5.23
N HIS A 757 33.29 12.76 6.08
CA HIS A 757 33.38 12.11 7.41
C HIS A 757 32.93 10.65 7.41
N MET A 758 32.37 10.18 6.30
CA MET A 758 31.94 8.79 6.08
C MET A 758 32.07 8.42 4.61
N ASP A 759 31.96 7.13 4.31
CA ASP A 759 31.81 6.67 2.93
C ASP A 759 30.46 7.15 2.39
N ALA A 760 30.49 7.90 1.28
CA ALA A 760 29.34 8.61 0.79
C ALA A 760 29.24 8.56 -0.74
N VAL A 761 28.01 8.45 -1.21
CA VAL A 761 27.62 8.70 -2.59
C VAL A 761 27.18 10.14 -2.71
N LEU A 762 27.87 10.91 -3.55
CA LEU A 762 27.48 12.27 -3.91
C LEU A 762 26.79 12.22 -5.26
N VAL A 763 25.58 12.77 -5.33
CA VAL A 763 24.86 12.98 -6.59
C VAL A 763 24.81 14.47 -6.85
N LEU A 764 25.41 14.88 -7.97
CA LEU A 764 25.55 16.28 -8.34
C LEU A 764 24.80 16.56 -9.65
N ALA A 765 24.05 17.66 -9.70
CA ALA A 765 23.39 18.14 -10.91
C ALA A 765 23.75 19.62 -11.14
N ASN A 766 24.43 19.93 -12.24
CA ASN A 766 24.75 21.29 -12.63
C ASN A 766 23.62 21.83 -13.52
N THR A 767 22.73 22.68 -12.98
CA THR A 767 21.53 23.18 -13.68
C THR A 767 21.04 24.50 -13.08
N ALA A 768 20.01 25.12 -13.67
CA ALA A 768 19.48 26.40 -13.23
C ALA A 768 18.98 26.38 -11.77
N HIS A 769 19.28 27.47 -11.05
CA HIS A 769 18.73 27.73 -9.72
C HIS A 769 17.22 28.07 -9.81
N PRO A 770 16.37 27.60 -8.88
CA PRO A 770 14.92 27.84 -8.93
C PRO A 770 14.52 29.32 -9.04
N LEU A 771 15.23 30.19 -8.33
CA LEU A 771 14.99 31.64 -8.30
C LEU A 771 15.83 32.46 -9.29
N ASP A 772 16.59 31.83 -10.20
CA ASP A 772 17.32 32.57 -11.24
C ASP A 772 16.32 33.39 -12.08
N PRO A 773 16.44 34.70 -12.27
CA PRO A 773 15.44 35.49 -12.98
C PRO A 773 15.48 35.31 -14.51
N ARG A 774 16.54 34.70 -15.06
CA ARG A 774 16.73 34.59 -16.51
C ARG A 774 15.72 33.67 -17.16
N ALA A 775 15.17 34.10 -18.28
CA ALA A 775 14.24 33.32 -19.11
C ALA A 775 14.95 32.25 -19.96
N GLU A 776 16.24 32.43 -20.24
CA GLU A 776 17.06 31.47 -20.98
C GLU A 776 17.67 30.42 -20.04
N PHE A 777 17.73 29.17 -20.50
CA PHE A 777 18.40 28.09 -19.76
C PHE A 777 19.89 28.08 -20.12
N SER A 778 20.68 28.82 -19.35
CA SER A 778 22.13 28.94 -19.54
C SER A 778 22.89 28.84 -18.21
N GLY A 779 24.16 28.44 -18.32
CA GLY A 779 25.08 28.29 -17.21
C GLY A 779 26.41 27.70 -17.66
N SER A 780 27.40 27.67 -16.76
CA SER A 780 28.75 27.21 -17.07
C SER A 780 29.06 25.81 -16.53
N ALA A 781 30.14 25.21 -17.02
CA ALA A 781 30.62 23.92 -16.53
C ALA A 781 31.32 24.06 -15.17
N VAL A 782 31.37 22.97 -14.41
CA VAL A 782 32.07 22.89 -13.13
C VAL A 782 33.15 21.83 -13.20
N ASP A 783 34.35 22.15 -12.71
CA ASP A 783 35.41 21.16 -12.50
C ASP A 783 35.23 20.49 -11.13
N ILE A 784 35.34 19.17 -11.11
CA ILE A 784 35.13 18.30 -9.97
C ILE A 784 36.40 17.47 -9.78
N VAL A 785 37.09 17.67 -8.67
CA VAL A 785 38.31 16.91 -8.34
C VAL A 785 38.25 16.39 -6.93
N ALA A 786 38.58 15.12 -6.73
CA ALA A 786 38.62 14.49 -5.41
C ALA A 786 39.95 13.77 -5.17
N TRP A 787 40.47 13.86 -3.96
CA TRP A 787 41.70 13.21 -3.53
C TRP A 787 41.59 12.68 -2.09
N ARG A 788 42.42 11.69 -1.77
CA ARG A 788 42.50 11.14 -0.41
C ARG A 788 43.25 12.12 0.49
N ALA A 789 42.60 12.56 1.56
CA ALA A 789 43.15 13.46 2.57
C ALA A 789 42.80 13.01 4.01
N PRO A 790 43.13 11.76 4.40
CA PRO A 790 42.86 11.29 5.76
C PRO A 790 43.57 12.11 6.85
N GLN A 791 44.71 12.72 6.52
CA GLN A 791 45.44 13.64 7.41
C GLN A 791 44.65 14.91 7.70
N ASP A 792 43.92 15.47 6.72
CA ASP A 792 43.07 16.64 6.93
C ASP A 792 41.89 16.27 7.86
N LEU A 793 41.36 15.06 7.72
CA LEU A 793 40.30 14.57 8.60
C LEU A 793 40.80 14.36 10.03
N ALA A 794 41.99 13.76 10.19
CA ALA A 794 42.62 13.62 11.50
C ALA A 794 42.88 15.00 12.15
N ALA A 795 43.41 15.95 11.38
CA ALA A 795 43.66 17.32 11.82
C ALA A 795 42.38 18.08 12.17
N LEU A 796 41.27 17.80 11.48
CA LEU A 796 39.96 18.38 11.81
C LEU A 796 39.42 17.82 13.13
N VAL A 797 39.61 16.52 13.36
CA VAL A 797 39.15 15.80 14.57
C VAL A 797 39.95 16.19 15.81
N ASP A 798 41.27 16.33 15.69
CA ASP A 798 42.14 16.75 16.81
C ASP A 798 42.12 18.28 17.05
N GLY A 799 41.51 19.05 16.14
CA GLY A 799 41.36 20.50 16.21
C GLY A 799 42.58 21.29 15.74
N THR A 800 43.58 20.64 15.13
CA THR A 800 44.74 21.33 14.53
C THR A 800 44.40 22.01 13.20
N LEU A 801 43.39 21.51 12.48
CA LEU A 801 42.78 22.19 11.34
C LEU A 801 41.54 22.97 11.80
N ASP A 802 41.73 24.24 12.17
CA ASP A 802 40.63 25.13 12.56
C ASP A 802 39.97 25.76 11.33
N VAL A 803 38.82 25.21 10.94
CA VAL A 803 37.95 25.75 9.89
C VAL A 803 36.82 26.64 10.45
N GLY A 804 36.87 27.01 11.74
CA GLY A 804 35.82 27.79 12.38
C GLY A 804 34.55 26.98 12.70
N LEU A 805 34.67 25.67 12.92
CA LEU A 805 33.56 24.82 13.36
C LEU A 805 33.00 25.34 14.69
N GLY A 806 31.72 25.74 14.67
CA GLY A 806 30.98 26.14 15.87
C GLY A 806 30.79 24.99 16.87
N PRO A 807 30.34 25.27 18.11
CA PRO A 807 30.18 24.28 19.17
C PRO A 807 29.34 23.06 18.75
N GLU A 808 28.22 23.29 18.07
CA GLU A 808 27.32 22.25 17.58
C GLU A 808 27.97 21.42 16.48
N GLY A 809 28.77 22.06 15.62
CA GLY A 809 29.55 21.37 14.58
C GLY A 809 30.62 20.46 15.18
N ARG A 810 31.32 20.91 16.23
CA ARG A 810 32.29 20.09 16.97
C ARG A 810 31.63 18.91 17.68
N LEU A 811 30.45 19.11 18.25
CA LEU A 811 29.68 18.03 18.86
C LEU A 811 29.22 17.01 17.80
N ALA A 812 28.74 17.47 16.64
CA ALA A 812 28.37 16.59 15.53
C ALA A 812 29.58 15.78 15.01
N LEU A 813 30.75 16.41 14.91
CA LEU A 813 32.01 15.76 14.58
C LEU A 813 32.35 14.67 15.61
N HIS A 814 32.35 15.00 16.90
CA HIS A 814 32.62 14.05 17.97
C HIS A 814 31.68 12.84 17.93
N ASN A 815 30.39 13.06 17.73
CA ASN A 815 29.39 12.00 17.63
C ASN A 815 29.59 11.12 16.39
N ALA A 816 29.98 11.70 15.26
CA ALA A 816 30.29 10.96 14.04
C ALA A 816 31.52 10.05 14.23
N GLU A 817 32.57 10.56 14.90
CA GLU A 817 33.76 9.77 15.23
C GLU A 817 33.46 8.62 16.20
N LEU A 818 32.66 8.86 17.25
CA LEU A 818 32.24 7.81 18.17
C LEU A 818 31.49 6.69 17.46
N ASP A 819 30.56 7.03 16.56
CA ASP A 819 29.81 6.06 15.77
C ASP A 819 30.72 5.27 14.81
N TYR A 820 31.65 5.95 14.14
CA TYR A 820 32.60 5.30 13.25
C TYR A 820 33.49 4.31 14.01
N ASN A 821 34.06 4.72 15.14
CA ASN A 821 34.90 3.88 15.97
C ASN A 821 34.12 2.68 16.51
N ALA A 822 32.87 2.88 16.94
CA ALA A 822 32.02 1.79 17.44
C ALA A 822 31.74 0.71 16.37
N ARG A 823 31.65 1.09 15.08
CA ARG A 823 31.42 0.14 13.97
C ARG A 823 32.67 -0.58 13.49
N THR A 824 33.84 0.03 13.66
CA THR A 824 35.11 -0.49 13.15
C THR A 824 35.93 -1.23 14.21
N SER A 825 35.56 -1.11 15.48
CA SER A 825 36.19 -1.83 16.61
C SER A 825 35.60 -3.22 16.88
N ALA A 826 34.58 -3.65 16.12
CA ALA A 826 33.95 -4.97 16.18
C ALA A 826 34.31 -5.76 14.91
#